data_AF-A0A972L3I4-F1
#
_entry.id   AF-A0A972L3I4-F1
#
_cell.length_a   1.000
_cell.length_b   1.000
_cell.length_c   1.000
_cell.angle_alpha   90.00
_cell.angle_beta   90.00
_cell.angle_gamma   90.00
#
_symmetry.space_group_name_H-M   'P 1'
#
loop_
_entity.id
_entity.type
_entity.pdbx_description
1 polymer ?
#
loop_
_entity_poly.entity_id
_entity_poly.type
_entity_poly.pdbx_seq_one_letter_code
_entity_poly.pdbx_strand_id
1 'polypeptide(L)'
;MKMNIQFGKYFKNLLMLIFLLFSNYISYSQQAKTYDEAIIMGDKLMEQHKFLDAKAYYQMALKFKSKDDYAKTKIDEIINEMNAGLEREDRYLEVILVADKLFDDNKLDEAKTEYAKAMAIIAGDDYAKEQIDKIDEIQKNNKEKLENFNKFIAQGKENITDNQYDEAILNFKKAKKIFPDNKLSQSLIGEAKNAQAEYESKLTAYKEEVELAERYIKIKNYVEALGHLKKAFGIFPDDWAVEKEIEKYEPLAASQLEYDKQIEKADELYVNRNYSSAREAYAAASELWPENSYTQDMISRIDEQLKAQMANLDINYEKSLKAADSLLKLKEYKSARAEYNFALSLKPAEDYPKSKLAEIENLYAKEKAKMEARYASIIKSADSLFEKKEFGLSKQKYTLATNIRPEDDYPKNQLAEIEKQEQLLAEQIKIDTEYKKIIIAADALVVEKKYPEAISKYKEALLIKADETYPADQIKEIEIVIANAAKQREIDAKYEMQITLARRLFSEENYIDARSNFLAAAEIKPLEKEPGKKIAEIDILLKEKELQKQLDENYQVFLAKSDSLLKTNNFPEAILALNAALKLKPADVFAASQLEKAKGLKMEYDKKMALKQSFDNAMDEGDGFYAEKEFVKARSAYLSALGFIPNERTATKKLGEINIILERKAAELNKKYQETIVKADNLFDASNLSDAIVQYKIASSLKPEETYPKDKIAETNSLIEEKLRLVKNKFNLAIADADKLYAAKIYDKAITAYQKADKIFPEETYPEEMIKKITDLIETNAIVDVIKVPTIINSGKTEKIMFEPIRINVRKSNYILVKAKNLSGNSFKIIFGYGSKTGKNGGFVVSVPEGNESNDYIIRVGNQYKWFSDDNNWISVYPENGDIEISLLRISKSD
;
A
#
# COMPACT_ATOMS: atom_id res chain seq x y z
N MET A 1 -25.35 32.41 -50.08
CA MET A 1 -25.70 33.56 -50.95
C MET A 1 -26.11 33.00 -52.30
N LYS A 2 -27.31 33.33 -52.80
CA LYS A 2 -27.74 33.02 -54.18
C LYS A 2 -26.90 33.83 -55.18
N MET A 3 -26.35 33.18 -56.21
CA MET A 3 -26.19 33.71 -57.58
C MET A 3 -25.65 32.59 -58.48
N ASN A 4 -26.50 32.06 -59.38
CA ASN A 4 -26.47 32.22 -60.85
C ASN A 4 -25.44 31.32 -61.57
N ILE A 5 -25.88 30.24 -62.24
CA ILE A 5 -26.38 30.20 -63.63
C ILE A 5 -25.35 30.77 -64.62
N GLN A 6 -24.52 29.89 -65.20
CA GLN A 6 -23.98 30.05 -66.57
C GLN A 6 -23.47 28.77 -67.27
N PHE A 7 -23.40 27.61 -66.62
CA PHE A 7 -22.87 26.38 -67.26
C PHE A 7 -23.83 25.66 -68.24
N GLY A 8 -25.11 26.03 -68.27
CA GLY A 8 -26.14 25.33 -69.06
C GLY A 8 -26.25 25.70 -70.54
N LYS A 9 -25.39 26.59 -71.09
CA LYS A 9 -25.56 27.15 -72.44
C LYS A 9 -24.53 26.69 -73.48
N TYR A 10 -23.37 26.16 -73.06
CA TYR A 10 -22.34 25.65 -73.98
C TYR A 10 -22.46 24.14 -74.27
N PHE A 11 -22.97 23.35 -73.31
CA PHE A 11 -23.07 21.89 -73.43
C PHE A 11 -24.20 21.40 -74.36
N LYS A 12 -25.26 22.21 -74.57
CA LYS A 12 -26.40 21.86 -75.44
C LYS A 12 -26.19 22.14 -76.93
N ASN A 13 -25.24 23.02 -77.29
CA ASN A 13 -24.99 23.38 -78.70
C ASN A 13 -23.94 22.49 -79.38
N LEU A 14 -23.11 21.77 -78.62
CA LEU A 14 -22.11 20.85 -79.18
C LEU A 14 -22.69 19.45 -79.48
N LEU A 15 -23.60 18.96 -78.62
CA LEU A 15 -24.26 17.66 -78.80
C LEU A 15 -25.29 17.65 -79.96
N MET A 16 -25.79 18.82 -80.38
CA MET A 16 -26.76 18.94 -81.48
C MET A 16 -26.10 19.02 -82.88
N LEU A 17 -24.79 19.30 -82.95
CA LEU A 17 -24.06 19.39 -84.21
C LEU A 17 -23.49 18.04 -84.67
N ILE A 18 -23.16 17.14 -83.74
CA ILE A 18 -22.57 15.82 -84.02
C ILE A 18 -23.65 14.77 -84.36
N PHE A 19 -24.90 14.97 -83.93
CA PHE A 19 -26.00 14.02 -84.18
C PHE A 19 -26.68 14.16 -85.55
N LEU A 20 -26.35 15.20 -86.34
CA LEU A 20 -26.99 15.50 -87.64
C LEU A 20 -26.15 15.09 -88.87
N LEU A 21 -24.95 14.53 -88.70
CA LEU A 21 -24.10 14.09 -89.81
C LEU A 21 -24.06 12.56 -90.04
N PHE A 22 -24.73 11.76 -89.20
CA PHE A 22 -24.67 10.28 -89.24
C PHE A 22 -26.03 9.59 -89.45
N SER A 23 -26.87 10.08 -90.37
CA SER A 23 -28.15 9.42 -90.67
C SER A 23 -28.52 9.37 -92.15
N ASN A 24 -27.54 9.17 -93.05
CA ASN A 24 -27.82 8.77 -94.43
C ASN A 24 -26.63 8.05 -95.11
N TYR A 25 -26.36 6.81 -94.74
CA TYR A 25 -25.78 5.82 -95.68
C TYR A 25 -26.33 4.42 -95.34
N ILE A 26 -27.26 3.97 -96.18
CA ILE A 26 -27.82 2.61 -96.22
C ILE A 26 -27.13 1.84 -97.37
N SER A 27 -26.81 0.56 -97.10
CA SER A 27 -26.61 -0.58 -98.02
C SER A 27 -25.36 -0.65 -98.90
N TYR A 28 -24.55 -1.71 -98.71
CA TYR A 28 -24.01 -2.51 -99.83
C TYR A 28 -23.59 -3.96 -99.47
N SER A 29 -23.32 -4.29 -98.20
CA SER A 29 -22.69 -5.59 -97.84
C SER A 29 -23.48 -6.87 -98.13
N GLN A 30 -24.77 -6.80 -98.48
CA GLN A 30 -25.62 -7.98 -98.66
C GLN A 30 -25.43 -8.73 -100.00
N GLN A 31 -24.49 -8.35 -100.86
CA GLN A 31 -24.38 -8.95 -102.21
C GLN A 31 -23.39 -10.11 -102.37
N ALA A 32 -22.37 -10.24 -101.51
CA ALA A 32 -21.41 -11.33 -101.65
C ALA A 32 -22.01 -12.65 -101.14
N LYS A 33 -22.15 -13.64 -102.03
CA LYS A 33 -22.72 -14.96 -101.68
C LYS A 33 -21.66 -16.02 -101.45
N THR A 34 -20.40 -15.72 -101.82
CA THR A 34 -19.27 -16.62 -101.66
C THR A 34 -18.10 -15.94 -100.95
N TYR A 35 -17.18 -16.74 -100.42
CA TYR A 35 -15.95 -16.25 -99.78
C TYR A 35 -15.12 -15.37 -100.72
N ASP A 36 -14.89 -15.82 -101.96
CA ASP A 36 -14.04 -15.10 -102.92
C ASP A 36 -14.65 -13.76 -103.35
N GLU A 37 -15.97 -13.70 -103.54
CA GLU A 37 -16.66 -12.43 -103.81
C GLU A 37 -16.52 -11.45 -102.65
N ALA A 38 -16.58 -11.93 -101.40
CA ALA A 38 -16.43 -11.09 -100.22
C ALA A 38 -15.00 -10.53 -100.09
N ILE A 39 -13.98 -11.34 -100.39
CA ILE A 39 -12.58 -10.88 -100.39
C ILE A 39 -12.34 -9.86 -101.51
N ILE A 40 -12.77 -10.14 -102.74
CA ILE A 40 -12.57 -9.23 -103.88
C ILE A 40 -13.25 -7.88 -103.64
N MET A 41 -14.48 -7.89 -103.12
CA MET A 41 -15.19 -6.64 -102.80
C MET A 41 -14.55 -5.92 -101.61
N GLY A 42 -14.09 -6.66 -100.60
CA GLY A 42 -13.32 -6.11 -99.47
C GLY A 42 -12.05 -5.40 -99.93
N ASP A 43 -11.22 -6.07 -100.73
CA ASP A 43 -9.96 -5.54 -101.29
C ASP A 43 -10.20 -4.30 -102.15
N LYS A 44 -11.21 -4.36 -103.04
CA LYS A 44 -11.57 -3.21 -103.88
C LYS A 44 -12.01 -2.00 -103.06
N LEU A 45 -12.80 -2.20 -102.00
CA LEU A 45 -13.22 -1.11 -101.13
C LEU A 45 -12.08 -0.59 -100.25
N MET A 46 -11.13 -1.45 -99.90
CA MET A 46 -9.90 -1.08 -99.21
C MET A 46 -9.05 -0.12 -100.07
N GLU A 47 -8.85 -0.44 -101.35
CA GLU A 47 -8.15 0.46 -102.28
C GLU A 47 -8.87 1.80 -102.46
N GLN A 48 -10.20 1.81 -102.34
CA GLN A 48 -11.02 3.03 -102.36
C GLN A 48 -11.05 3.80 -101.03
N HIS A 49 -10.32 3.35 -100.01
CA HIS A 49 -10.27 3.93 -98.66
C HIS A 49 -11.65 3.98 -97.96
N LYS A 50 -12.58 3.12 -98.36
CA LYS A 50 -13.90 2.96 -97.71
C LYS A 50 -13.80 1.91 -96.61
N PHE A 51 -13.04 2.24 -95.56
CA PHE A 51 -12.57 1.30 -94.56
C PHE A 51 -13.67 0.54 -93.81
N LEU A 52 -14.75 1.23 -93.42
CA LEU A 52 -15.89 0.60 -92.71
C LEU A 52 -16.61 -0.43 -93.57
N ASP A 53 -16.85 -0.13 -94.85
CA ASP A 53 -17.51 -1.05 -95.78
C ASP A 53 -16.59 -2.23 -96.14
N ALA A 54 -15.30 -1.96 -96.40
CA ALA A 54 -14.29 -2.99 -96.64
C ALA A 54 -14.20 -3.97 -95.46
N LYS A 55 -14.16 -3.46 -94.22
CA LYS A 55 -14.15 -4.27 -92.99
C LYS A 55 -15.37 -5.17 -92.91
N ALA A 56 -16.56 -4.68 -93.25
CA ALA A 56 -17.78 -5.48 -93.23
C ALA A 56 -17.71 -6.66 -94.23
N TYR A 57 -17.15 -6.46 -95.42
CA TYR A 57 -16.95 -7.55 -96.40
C TYR A 57 -15.88 -8.56 -95.95
N TYR A 58 -14.76 -8.13 -95.37
CA TYR A 58 -13.79 -9.07 -94.80
C TYR A 58 -14.34 -9.86 -93.60
N GLN A 59 -15.16 -9.22 -92.76
CA GLN A 59 -15.87 -9.93 -91.69
C GLN A 59 -16.88 -10.95 -92.25
N MET A 60 -17.50 -10.64 -93.39
CA MET A 60 -18.35 -11.59 -94.10
C MET A 60 -17.54 -12.74 -94.71
N ALA A 61 -16.34 -12.48 -95.24
CA ALA A 61 -15.41 -13.52 -95.68
C ALA A 61 -15.03 -14.47 -94.51
N LEU A 62 -14.77 -13.92 -93.31
CA LEU A 62 -14.56 -14.71 -92.11
C LEU A 62 -15.79 -15.52 -91.65
N LYS A 63 -17.01 -15.19 -92.10
CA LYS A 63 -18.16 -16.08 -91.86
C LYS A 63 -18.13 -17.33 -92.73
N PHE A 64 -17.63 -17.23 -93.96
CA PHE A 64 -17.45 -18.40 -94.83
C PHE A 64 -16.21 -19.20 -94.46
N LYS A 65 -15.14 -18.54 -94.02
CA LYS A 65 -13.88 -19.18 -93.59
C LYS A 65 -13.32 -18.50 -92.34
N SER A 66 -13.74 -18.96 -91.17
CA SER A 66 -13.46 -18.32 -89.87
C SER A 66 -12.00 -18.26 -89.43
N LYS A 67 -11.14 -19.10 -90.03
CA LYS A 67 -9.70 -19.11 -89.78
C LYS A 67 -8.89 -18.56 -90.96
N ASP A 68 -9.47 -17.65 -91.74
CA ASP A 68 -8.73 -17.00 -92.80
C ASP A 68 -7.85 -15.86 -92.25
N ASP A 69 -6.54 -16.04 -92.33
CA ASP A 69 -5.59 -15.08 -91.78
C ASP A 69 -5.51 -13.79 -92.62
N TYR A 70 -5.80 -13.85 -93.92
CA TYR A 70 -5.77 -12.68 -94.80
C TYR A 70 -6.89 -11.71 -94.44
N ALA A 71 -8.13 -12.19 -94.34
CA ALA A 71 -9.27 -11.35 -93.95
C ALA A 71 -9.10 -10.76 -92.53
N LYS A 72 -8.54 -11.51 -91.57
CA LYS A 72 -8.21 -10.98 -90.24
C LYS A 72 -7.16 -9.88 -90.29
N THR A 73 -6.06 -10.12 -91.01
CA THR A 73 -4.97 -9.14 -91.15
C THR A 73 -5.50 -7.85 -91.78
N LYS A 74 -6.34 -7.95 -92.82
CA LYS A 74 -6.97 -6.78 -93.46
C LYS A 74 -7.91 -6.02 -92.51
N ILE A 75 -8.63 -6.72 -91.64
CA ILE A 75 -9.45 -6.09 -90.60
C ILE A 75 -8.57 -5.35 -89.58
N ASP A 76 -7.46 -5.94 -89.16
CA ASP A 76 -6.54 -5.32 -88.20
C ASP A 76 -5.81 -4.11 -88.82
N GLU A 77 -5.41 -4.18 -90.09
CA GLU A 77 -4.90 -3.04 -90.86
C GLU A 77 -5.93 -1.91 -90.90
N ILE A 78 -7.20 -2.21 -91.20
CA ILE A 78 -8.28 -1.22 -91.17
C ILE A 78 -8.46 -0.64 -89.77
N ILE A 79 -8.43 -1.45 -88.71
CA ILE A 79 -8.56 -0.96 -87.33
C ILE A 79 -7.40 -0.02 -86.98
N ASN A 80 -6.18 -0.35 -87.40
CA ASN A 80 -5.00 0.48 -87.16
C ASN A 80 -5.03 1.79 -87.96
N GLU A 81 -5.49 1.78 -89.22
CA GLU A 81 -5.68 3.01 -89.99
C GLU A 81 -6.84 3.85 -89.46
N MET A 82 -7.92 3.24 -88.96
CA MET A 82 -9.03 3.95 -88.30
C MET A 82 -8.60 4.54 -86.94
N ASN A 83 -7.74 3.87 -86.18
CA ASN A 83 -7.20 4.38 -84.91
C ASN A 83 -6.19 5.52 -85.11
N ALA A 84 -5.48 5.54 -86.25
CA ALA A 84 -4.62 6.66 -86.64
C ALA A 84 -5.43 7.92 -87.05
N GLY A 85 -6.75 7.79 -87.25
CA GLY A 85 -7.69 8.87 -87.60
C GLY A 85 -8.59 9.39 -86.47
N LEU A 86 -8.28 9.11 -85.18
CA LEU A 86 -8.95 9.74 -84.03
C LEU A 86 -8.30 11.10 -83.73
N GLU A 87 -9.09 12.18 -83.82
CA GLU A 87 -8.63 13.57 -83.80
C GLU A 87 -7.89 13.94 -82.50
N ARG A 88 -6.86 14.80 -82.62
CA ARG A 88 -6.04 15.31 -81.51
C ARG A 88 -6.88 15.97 -80.40
N GLU A 89 -8.05 16.48 -80.76
CA GLU A 89 -9.01 17.14 -79.85
C GLU A 89 -9.66 16.17 -78.86
N ASP A 90 -10.00 14.94 -79.27
CA ASP A 90 -10.66 13.97 -78.38
C ASP A 90 -9.73 13.48 -77.26
N ARG A 91 -8.46 13.21 -77.59
CA ARG A 91 -7.44 12.82 -76.59
C ARG A 91 -7.14 13.95 -75.60
N TYR A 92 -7.13 15.19 -76.09
CA TYR A 92 -6.94 16.37 -75.24
C TYR A 92 -8.10 16.52 -74.23
N LEU A 93 -9.35 16.37 -74.70
CA LEU A 93 -10.53 16.48 -73.86
C LEU A 93 -10.57 15.41 -72.76
N GLU A 94 -10.15 14.17 -73.03
CA GLU A 94 -10.09 13.11 -72.02
C GLU A 94 -9.10 13.44 -70.90
N VAL A 95 -7.88 13.90 -71.24
CA VAL A 95 -6.85 14.25 -70.25
C VAL A 95 -7.25 15.46 -69.41
N ILE A 96 -7.83 16.50 -70.02
CA ILE A 96 -8.33 17.67 -69.28
C ILE A 96 -9.46 17.29 -68.34
N LEU A 97 -10.40 16.43 -68.75
CA LEU A 97 -11.48 15.96 -67.88
C LEU A 97 -10.95 15.22 -66.65
N VAL A 98 -9.89 14.42 -66.80
CA VAL A 98 -9.24 13.74 -65.68
C VAL A 98 -8.47 14.74 -64.80
N ALA A 99 -7.74 15.67 -65.40
CA ALA A 99 -6.97 16.69 -64.69
C ALA A 99 -7.86 17.61 -63.85
N ASP A 100 -8.94 18.14 -64.44
CA ASP A 100 -9.95 18.97 -63.77
C ASP A 100 -10.60 18.20 -62.62
N LYS A 101 -10.96 16.93 -62.84
CA LYS A 101 -11.52 16.11 -61.77
C LYS A 101 -10.55 15.92 -60.61
N LEU A 102 -9.27 15.63 -60.90
CA LEU A 102 -8.25 15.48 -59.86
C LEU A 102 -8.00 16.79 -59.12
N PHE A 103 -8.08 17.93 -59.82
CA PHE A 103 -7.97 19.26 -59.23
C PHE A 103 -9.15 19.55 -58.29
N ASP A 104 -10.38 19.26 -58.74
CA ASP A 104 -11.60 19.38 -57.94
C ASP A 104 -11.59 18.46 -56.72
N ASP A 105 -10.99 17.26 -56.85
CA ASP A 105 -10.75 16.31 -55.76
C ASP A 105 -9.59 16.76 -54.82
N ASN A 106 -8.99 17.94 -55.05
CA ASN A 106 -7.86 18.51 -54.32
C ASN A 106 -6.59 17.64 -54.34
N LYS A 107 -6.45 16.78 -55.35
CA LYS A 107 -5.25 15.96 -55.59
C LYS A 107 -4.27 16.71 -56.47
N LEU A 108 -3.76 17.80 -55.93
CA LEU A 108 -3.03 18.83 -56.67
C LEU A 108 -1.82 18.29 -57.45
N ASP A 109 -1.03 17.39 -56.88
CA ASP A 109 0.14 16.81 -57.57
C ASP A 109 -0.25 15.91 -58.75
N GLU A 110 -1.31 15.10 -58.57
CA GLU A 110 -1.86 14.22 -59.61
C GLU A 110 -2.50 15.07 -60.72
N ALA A 111 -3.29 16.09 -60.35
CA ALA A 111 -3.91 17.03 -61.29
C ALA A 111 -2.86 17.79 -62.12
N LYS A 112 -1.81 18.31 -61.46
CA LYS A 112 -0.70 19.01 -62.12
C LYS A 112 0.00 18.10 -63.15
N THR A 113 0.17 16.83 -62.80
CA THR A 113 0.75 15.83 -63.70
C THR A 113 -0.12 15.61 -64.94
N GLU A 114 -1.44 15.49 -64.78
CA GLU A 114 -2.36 15.31 -65.92
C GLU A 114 -2.48 16.59 -66.78
N TYR A 115 -2.51 17.79 -66.19
CA TYR A 115 -2.45 19.04 -66.95
C TYR A 115 -1.14 19.15 -67.74
N ALA A 116 -0.01 18.70 -67.18
CA ALA A 116 1.25 18.69 -67.91
C ALA A 116 1.20 17.74 -69.13
N LYS A 117 0.46 16.63 -69.05
CA LYS A 117 0.19 15.76 -70.21
C LYS A 117 -0.68 16.46 -71.25
N ALA A 118 -1.69 17.23 -70.84
CA ALA A 118 -2.51 18.01 -71.76
C ALA A 118 -1.67 19.04 -72.54
N MET A 119 -0.75 19.73 -71.87
CA MET A 119 0.23 20.63 -72.53
C MET A 119 1.19 19.91 -73.49
N ALA A 120 1.48 18.63 -73.26
CA ALA A 120 2.28 17.83 -74.19
C ALA A 120 1.48 17.44 -75.45
N ILE A 121 0.15 17.29 -75.34
CA ILE A 121 -0.75 17.01 -76.47
C ILE A 121 -0.97 18.28 -77.30
N ILE A 122 -1.23 19.42 -76.65
CA ILE A 122 -1.37 20.74 -77.29
C ILE A 122 -0.26 21.64 -76.75
N ALA A 123 0.80 21.78 -77.55
CA ALA A 123 1.93 22.64 -77.20
C ALA A 123 1.47 24.10 -77.11
N GLY A 124 1.63 24.71 -75.94
CA GLY A 124 1.17 26.08 -75.68
C GLY A 124 -0.30 26.19 -75.25
N ASP A 125 -0.88 25.12 -74.70
CA ASP A 125 -2.20 25.18 -74.08
C ASP A 125 -2.23 26.13 -72.87
N ASP A 126 -2.83 27.30 -73.09
CA ASP A 126 -2.98 28.34 -72.09
C ASP A 126 -3.87 27.88 -70.92
N TYR A 127 -4.85 27.00 -71.16
CA TYR A 127 -5.75 26.53 -70.11
C TYR A 127 -5.03 25.61 -69.12
N ALA A 128 -4.38 24.54 -69.59
CA ALA A 128 -3.63 23.65 -68.71
C ALA A 128 -2.48 24.38 -67.99
N LYS A 129 -1.82 25.33 -68.66
CA LYS A 129 -0.79 26.17 -68.04
C LYS A 129 -1.35 27.03 -66.91
N GLU A 130 -2.46 27.73 -67.13
CA GLU A 130 -3.12 28.52 -66.07
C GLU A 130 -3.54 27.65 -64.89
N GLN A 131 -4.01 26.41 -65.11
CA GLN A 131 -4.35 25.50 -64.02
C GLN A 131 -3.13 25.02 -63.25
N ILE A 132 -2.02 24.73 -63.93
CA ILE A 132 -0.73 24.40 -63.28
C ILE A 132 -0.23 25.57 -62.43
N ASP A 133 -0.26 26.80 -62.97
CA ASP A 133 0.14 28.00 -62.24
C ASP A 133 -0.75 28.22 -61.00
N LYS A 134 -2.07 27.99 -61.11
CA LYS A 134 -3.00 28.00 -59.96
C LYS A 134 -2.67 26.93 -58.94
N ILE A 135 -2.36 25.71 -59.38
CA ILE A 135 -1.93 24.63 -58.47
C ILE A 135 -0.65 25.03 -57.74
N ASP A 136 0.33 25.57 -58.45
CA ASP A 136 1.60 26.01 -57.86
C ASP A 136 1.40 27.13 -56.84
N GLU A 137 0.51 28.07 -57.13
CA GLU A 137 0.14 29.12 -56.18
C GLU A 137 -0.58 28.54 -54.94
N ILE A 138 -1.51 27.59 -55.11
CA ILE A 138 -2.20 26.90 -54.01
C ILE A 138 -1.19 26.13 -53.15
N GLN A 139 -0.27 25.38 -53.77
CA GLN A 139 0.75 24.60 -53.07
C GLN A 139 1.73 25.50 -52.31
N LYS A 140 2.19 26.60 -52.93
CA LYS A 140 3.02 27.60 -52.28
C LYS A 140 2.32 28.21 -51.06
N ASN A 141 1.07 28.64 -51.23
CA ASN A 141 0.27 29.20 -50.14
C ASN A 141 0.04 28.18 -49.00
N ASN A 142 -0.17 26.90 -49.32
CA ASN A 142 -0.32 25.84 -48.33
C ASN A 142 0.99 25.57 -47.57
N LYS A 143 2.14 25.62 -48.26
CA LYS A 143 3.46 25.51 -47.65
C LYS A 143 3.73 26.66 -46.68
N GLU A 144 3.49 27.91 -47.08
CA GLU A 144 3.67 29.08 -46.22
C GLU A 144 2.75 29.04 -44.98
N LYS A 145 1.51 28.56 -45.14
CA LYS A 145 0.61 28.31 -44.00
C LYS A 145 1.18 27.26 -43.05
N LEU A 146 1.71 26.16 -43.55
CA LEU A 146 2.31 25.10 -42.74
C LEU A 146 3.57 25.58 -41.99
N GLU A 147 4.44 26.35 -42.65
CA GLU A 147 5.62 26.93 -42.01
C GLU A 147 5.26 27.90 -40.88
N ASN A 148 4.30 28.80 -41.11
CA ASN A 148 3.82 29.73 -40.09
C ASN A 148 3.13 29.02 -38.93
N PHE A 149 2.35 27.97 -39.22
CA PHE A 149 1.76 27.12 -38.19
C PHE A 149 2.84 26.49 -37.30
N ASN A 150 3.83 25.83 -37.91
CA ASN A 150 4.92 25.19 -37.17
C ASN A 150 5.73 26.19 -36.34
N LYS A 151 5.98 27.39 -36.87
CA LYS A 151 6.63 28.47 -36.14
C LYS A 151 5.86 28.86 -34.88
N PHE A 152 4.54 29.10 -34.98
CA PHE A 152 3.73 29.45 -33.82
C PHE A 152 3.61 28.31 -32.81
N ILE A 153 3.60 27.05 -33.25
CA ILE A 153 3.66 25.90 -32.35
C ILE A 153 4.99 25.88 -31.60
N ALA A 154 6.12 26.08 -32.28
CA ALA A 154 7.45 26.09 -31.65
C ALA A 154 7.57 27.21 -30.61
N GLN A 155 7.21 28.45 -30.98
CA GLN A 155 7.20 29.60 -30.07
C GLN A 155 6.26 29.38 -28.89
N GLY A 156 5.10 28.75 -29.11
CA GLY A 156 4.17 28.45 -28.01
C GLY A 156 4.75 27.47 -27.00
N LYS A 157 5.53 26.47 -27.45
CA LYS A 157 6.18 25.50 -26.56
C LYS A 157 7.35 26.12 -25.79
N GLU A 158 8.16 26.94 -26.44
CA GLU A 158 9.23 27.73 -25.80
C GLU A 158 8.66 28.66 -24.71
N ASN A 159 7.55 29.33 -25.01
CA ASN A 159 6.89 30.19 -24.02
C ASN A 159 6.34 29.41 -22.81
N ILE A 160 6.00 28.12 -22.94
CA ILE A 160 5.66 27.27 -21.77
C ILE A 160 6.90 27.03 -20.90
N THR A 161 8.05 26.71 -21.52
CA THR A 161 9.29 26.45 -20.77
C THR A 161 9.78 27.69 -20.04
N ASP A 162 9.51 28.88 -20.59
CA ASP A 162 9.88 30.17 -20.00
C ASP A 162 8.82 30.69 -19.00
N ASN A 163 7.80 29.88 -18.68
CA ASN A 163 6.65 30.24 -17.82
C ASN A 163 5.82 31.44 -18.33
N GLN A 164 5.90 31.76 -19.63
CA GLN A 164 5.14 32.80 -20.32
C GLN A 164 3.84 32.23 -20.91
N TYR A 165 2.98 31.70 -20.04
CA TYR A 165 1.81 30.91 -20.46
C TYR A 165 0.79 31.70 -21.30
N ASP A 166 0.58 32.99 -21.03
CA ASP A 166 -0.32 33.83 -21.83
C ASP A 166 0.16 33.99 -23.27
N GLU A 167 1.47 34.16 -23.46
CA GLU A 167 2.07 34.22 -24.78
C GLU A 167 2.05 32.86 -25.48
N ALA A 168 2.26 31.77 -24.74
CA ALA A 168 2.11 30.41 -25.27
C ALA A 168 0.70 30.16 -25.81
N ILE A 169 -0.33 30.48 -25.01
CA ILE A 169 -1.74 30.39 -25.40
C ILE A 169 -2.03 31.26 -26.63
N LEU A 170 -1.46 32.48 -26.68
CA LEU A 170 -1.62 33.38 -27.83
C LEU A 170 -1.02 32.78 -29.10
N ASN A 171 0.19 32.23 -29.03
CA ASN A 171 0.85 31.61 -30.17
C ASN A 171 0.12 30.35 -30.65
N PHE A 172 -0.36 29.49 -29.76
CA PHE A 172 -1.21 28.36 -30.16
C PHE A 172 -2.57 28.79 -30.74
N LYS A 173 -3.16 29.91 -30.28
CA LYS A 173 -4.35 30.50 -30.92
C LYS A 173 -4.06 31.00 -32.33
N LYS A 174 -2.89 31.61 -32.58
CA LYS A 174 -2.45 31.99 -33.93
C LYS A 174 -2.29 30.76 -34.82
N ALA A 175 -1.68 29.68 -34.31
CA ALA A 175 -1.58 28.40 -35.03
C ALA A 175 -2.97 27.81 -35.35
N LYS A 176 -3.89 27.79 -34.37
CA LYS A 176 -5.28 27.35 -34.57
C LYS A 176 -6.01 28.17 -35.64
N LYS A 177 -5.74 29.46 -35.76
CA LYS A 177 -6.35 30.31 -36.80
C LYS A 177 -5.92 29.91 -38.21
N ILE A 178 -4.70 29.38 -38.39
CA ILE A 178 -4.18 28.93 -39.68
C ILE A 178 -4.83 27.59 -40.08
N PHE A 179 -4.96 26.66 -39.14
CA PHE A 179 -5.65 25.38 -39.37
C PHE A 179 -6.72 25.12 -38.28
N PRO A 180 -7.96 25.62 -38.47
CA PRO A 180 -9.02 25.55 -37.45
C PRO A 180 -9.41 24.14 -37.01
N ASP A 181 -9.36 23.18 -37.93
CA ASP A 181 -9.73 21.78 -37.71
C ASP A 181 -8.58 20.94 -37.14
N ASN A 182 -7.39 21.51 -37.00
CA ASN A 182 -6.23 20.83 -36.45
C ASN A 182 -6.36 20.70 -34.92
N LYS A 183 -6.56 19.47 -34.44
CA LYS A 183 -6.74 19.16 -33.01
C LYS A 183 -5.51 19.45 -32.13
N LEU A 184 -4.30 19.46 -32.70
CA LEU A 184 -3.05 19.65 -31.96
C LEU A 184 -3.01 21.03 -31.29
N SER A 185 -3.36 22.10 -32.02
CA SER A 185 -3.35 23.46 -31.45
C SER A 185 -4.34 23.62 -30.30
N GLN A 186 -5.46 22.91 -30.33
CA GLN A 186 -6.43 22.93 -29.23
C GLN A 186 -5.92 22.16 -28.00
N SER A 187 -5.26 21.02 -28.19
CA SER A 187 -4.60 20.28 -27.10
C SER A 187 -3.56 21.17 -26.42
N LEU A 188 -2.68 21.79 -27.20
CA LEU A 188 -1.59 22.63 -26.69
C LEU A 188 -2.09 23.88 -25.95
N ILE A 189 -3.23 24.48 -26.35
CA ILE A 189 -3.87 25.54 -25.56
C ILE A 189 -4.34 25.01 -24.20
N GLY A 190 -4.90 23.79 -24.16
CA GLY A 190 -5.30 23.13 -22.91
C GLY A 190 -4.09 22.83 -22.01
N GLU A 191 -3.02 22.29 -22.59
CA GLU A 191 -1.76 22.01 -21.90
C GLU A 191 -1.16 23.29 -21.31
N ALA A 192 -1.09 24.39 -22.08
CA ALA A 192 -0.58 25.68 -21.60
C ALA A 192 -1.40 26.23 -20.42
N LYS A 193 -2.74 26.13 -20.47
CA LYS A 193 -3.62 26.55 -19.38
C LYS A 193 -3.47 25.70 -18.12
N ASN A 194 -3.30 24.39 -18.30
CA ASN A 194 -3.09 23.49 -17.18
C ASN A 194 -1.73 23.76 -16.51
N ALA A 195 -0.68 23.96 -17.31
CA ALA A 195 0.64 24.36 -16.82
C ALA A 195 0.59 25.70 -16.09
N GLN A 196 -0.16 26.68 -16.60
CA GLN A 196 -0.40 27.96 -15.93
C GLN A 196 -1.07 27.78 -14.56
N ALA A 197 -2.16 27.02 -14.49
CA ALA A 197 -2.87 26.77 -13.24
C ALA A 197 -2.01 26.00 -12.22
N GLU A 198 -1.20 25.04 -12.68
CA GLU A 198 -0.26 24.31 -11.83
C GLU A 198 0.82 25.23 -11.26
N TYR A 199 1.41 26.09 -12.10
CA TYR A 199 2.41 27.08 -11.68
C TYR A 199 1.82 28.09 -10.67
N GLU A 200 0.61 28.60 -10.91
CA GLU A 200 -0.08 29.51 -9.99
C GLU A 200 -0.37 28.86 -8.62
N SER A 201 -0.74 27.57 -8.63
CA SER A 201 -0.93 26.79 -7.40
C SER A 201 0.39 26.64 -6.63
N LYS A 202 1.48 26.26 -7.32
CA LYS A 202 2.84 26.19 -6.73
C LYS A 202 3.28 27.54 -6.16
N LEU A 203 3.05 28.64 -6.90
CA LEU A 203 3.36 29.99 -6.46
C LEU A 203 2.59 30.40 -5.20
N THR A 204 1.33 29.96 -5.07
CA THR A 204 0.52 30.22 -3.88
C THR A 204 1.07 29.47 -2.66
N ALA A 205 1.31 28.16 -2.80
CA ALA A 205 1.89 27.35 -1.73
C ALA A 205 3.28 27.87 -1.29
N TYR A 206 4.13 28.24 -2.26
CA TYR A 206 5.42 28.86 -1.97
C TYR A 206 5.28 30.14 -1.13
N LYS A 207 4.36 31.04 -1.49
CA LYS A 207 4.15 32.29 -0.75
C LYS A 207 3.66 32.05 0.68
N GLU A 208 2.78 31.08 0.88
CA GLU A 208 2.31 30.70 2.22
C GLU A 208 3.46 30.18 3.10
N GLU A 209 4.32 29.32 2.55
CA GLU A 209 5.49 28.79 3.25
C GLU A 209 6.49 29.91 3.61
N VAL A 210 6.76 30.84 2.69
CA VAL A 210 7.63 32.01 2.97
C VAL A 210 7.00 32.91 4.05
N GLU A 211 5.70 33.18 4.00
CA GLU A 211 5.04 34.01 5.02
C GLU A 211 5.07 33.35 6.41
N LEU A 212 4.89 32.03 6.48
CA LEU A 212 5.03 31.28 7.73
C LEU A 212 6.46 31.33 8.26
N ALA A 213 7.46 31.14 7.40
CA ALA A 213 8.86 31.29 7.78
C ALA A 213 9.13 32.67 8.39
N GLU A 214 8.68 33.76 7.75
CA GLU A 214 8.84 35.12 8.25
C GLU A 214 8.17 35.34 9.63
N ARG A 215 7.00 34.74 9.86
CA ARG A 215 6.32 34.80 11.16
C ARG A 215 7.13 34.11 12.25
N TYR A 216 7.68 32.93 11.96
CA TYR A 216 8.51 32.19 12.90
C TYR A 216 9.85 32.90 13.18
N ILE A 217 10.45 33.52 12.17
CA ILE A 217 11.64 34.38 12.32
C ILE A 217 11.35 35.52 13.29
N LYS A 218 10.19 36.18 13.19
CA LYS A 218 9.82 37.31 14.08
C LYS A 218 9.70 36.91 15.54
N ILE A 219 9.24 35.69 15.83
CA ILE A 219 9.20 35.15 17.19
C ILE A 219 10.47 34.39 17.57
N LYS A 220 11.51 34.46 16.71
CA LYS A 220 12.82 33.81 16.89
C LYS A 220 12.73 32.29 17.03
N ASN A 221 11.70 31.66 16.46
CA ASN A 221 11.62 30.22 16.34
C ASN A 221 12.26 29.79 15.02
N TYR A 222 13.59 29.73 15.03
CA TYR A 222 14.42 29.45 13.87
C TYR A 222 14.27 28.03 13.33
N VAL A 223 13.93 27.04 14.18
CA VAL A 223 13.69 25.66 13.75
C VAL A 223 12.48 25.57 12.83
N GLU A 224 11.33 26.13 13.25
CA GLU A 224 10.12 26.15 12.42
C GLU A 224 10.32 27.04 11.19
N ALA A 225 10.99 28.19 11.35
CA ALA A 225 11.33 29.06 10.22
C ALA A 225 12.15 28.33 9.15
N LEU A 226 13.21 27.60 9.54
CA LEU A 226 14.04 26.83 8.62
C LEU A 226 13.23 25.72 7.94
N GLY A 227 12.33 25.06 8.67
CA GLY A 227 11.44 24.05 8.10
C GLY A 227 10.57 24.60 6.97
N HIS A 228 9.96 25.76 7.20
CA HIS A 228 9.15 26.46 6.19
C HIS A 228 9.99 26.99 5.01
N LEU A 229 11.20 27.53 5.26
CA LEU A 229 12.11 27.94 4.18
C LEU A 229 12.53 26.75 3.30
N LYS A 230 12.85 25.59 3.90
CA LYS A 230 13.20 24.37 3.15
C LYS A 230 12.04 23.85 2.32
N LYS A 231 10.80 23.97 2.80
CA LYS A 231 9.59 23.64 2.02
C LYS A 231 9.41 24.60 0.84
N ALA A 232 9.54 25.91 1.07
CA ALA A 232 9.49 26.92 0.01
C ALA A 232 10.55 26.66 -1.07
N PHE A 233 11.79 26.37 -0.66
CA PHE A 233 12.89 26.00 -1.56
C PHE A 233 12.59 24.70 -2.32
N GLY A 234 11.94 23.71 -1.69
CA GLY A 234 11.50 22.49 -2.39
C GLY A 234 10.45 22.74 -3.49
N ILE A 235 9.66 23.81 -3.38
CA ILE A 235 8.67 24.21 -4.40
C ILE A 235 9.35 24.95 -5.56
N PHE A 236 10.28 25.87 -5.26
CA PHE A 236 11.12 26.56 -6.24
C PHE A 236 12.61 26.48 -5.86
N PRO A 237 13.32 25.43 -6.32
CA PRO A 237 14.72 25.19 -5.93
C PRO A 237 15.73 26.21 -6.46
N ASP A 238 15.35 27.00 -7.46
CA ASP A 238 16.21 28.01 -8.06
C ASP A 238 16.04 29.41 -7.41
N ASP A 239 15.27 29.51 -6.32
CA ASP A 239 15.08 30.76 -5.61
C ASP A 239 16.27 31.08 -4.69
N TRP A 240 17.18 31.89 -5.23
CA TRP A 240 18.39 32.36 -4.54
C TRP A 240 18.09 33.12 -3.24
N ALA A 241 16.94 33.80 -3.11
CA ALA A 241 16.63 34.59 -1.93
C ALA A 241 16.26 33.68 -0.75
N VAL A 242 15.48 32.63 -1.02
CA VAL A 242 15.14 31.61 -0.01
C VAL A 242 16.37 30.80 0.38
N GLU A 243 17.22 30.44 -0.58
CA GLU A 243 18.50 29.77 -0.31
C GLU A 243 19.37 30.58 0.66
N LYS A 244 19.48 31.89 0.45
CA LYS A 244 20.25 32.78 1.35
C LYS A 244 19.66 32.88 2.75
N GLU A 245 18.33 32.90 2.90
CA GLU A 245 17.73 32.88 4.23
C GLU A 245 17.89 31.50 4.90
N ILE A 246 17.89 30.38 4.16
CA ILE A 246 18.23 29.05 4.70
C ILE A 246 19.64 29.07 5.27
N GLU A 247 20.65 29.48 4.48
CA GLU A 247 22.05 29.54 4.93
C GLU A 247 22.22 30.37 6.22
N LYS A 248 21.44 31.45 6.34
CA LYS A 248 21.47 32.37 7.48
C LYS A 248 20.82 31.78 8.74
N TYR A 249 19.67 31.13 8.63
CA TYR A 249 18.95 30.61 9.80
C TYR A 249 19.31 29.17 10.16
N GLU A 250 19.95 28.41 9.28
CA GLU A 250 20.40 27.05 9.57
C GLU A 250 21.30 26.96 10.83
N PRO A 251 22.34 27.80 11.02
CA PRO A 251 23.12 27.79 12.26
C PRO A 251 22.34 28.26 13.50
N LEU A 252 21.34 29.14 13.31
CA LEU A 252 20.50 29.64 14.39
C LEU A 252 19.49 28.57 14.85
N ALA A 253 18.90 27.84 13.91
CA ALA A 253 18.05 26.69 14.18
C ALA A 253 18.82 25.55 14.85
N ALA A 254 20.06 25.30 14.42
CA ALA A 254 20.93 24.31 15.07
C ALA A 254 21.26 24.72 16.52
N SER A 255 21.59 25.99 16.76
CA SER A 255 21.80 26.53 18.10
C SER A 255 20.54 26.46 18.96
N GLN A 256 19.37 26.76 18.39
CA GLN A 256 18.08 26.63 19.08
C GLN A 256 17.78 25.16 19.44
N LEU A 257 18.03 24.21 18.54
CA LEU A 257 17.80 22.80 18.83
C LEU A 257 18.70 22.29 19.96
N GLU A 258 19.96 22.71 19.99
CA GLU A 258 20.87 22.37 21.09
C GLU A 258 20.46 23.10 22.39
N TYR A 259 19.98 24.34 22.30
CA TYR A 259 19.36 25.05 23.42
C TYR A 259 18.18 24.26 23.98
N ASP A 260 17.22 23.85 23.15
CA ASP A 260 16.01 23.13 23.56
C ASP A 260 16.38 21.80 24.26
N LYS A 261 17.41 21.12 23.78
CA LYS A 261 17.97 19.92 24.42
C LYS A 261 18.65 20.20 25.75
N GLN A 262 19.38 21.31 25.88
CA GLN A 262 19.95 21.71 27.18
C GLN A 262 18.85 22.12 28.16
N ILE A 263 17.76 22.74 27.69
CA ILE A 263 16.58 23.03 28.49
C ILE A 263 15.92 21.75 28.97
N GLU A 264 15.65 20.77 28.11
CA GLU A 264 15.07 19.49 28.54
C GLU A 264 15.89 18.83 29.65
N LYS A 265 17.22 18.84 29.51
CA LYS A 265 18.14 18.38 30.54
C LYS A 265 18.07 19.22 31.82
N ALA A 266 18.01 20.55 31.70
CA ALA A 266 17.95 21.48 32.83
C ALA A 266 16.62 21.35 33.60
N ASP A 267 15.51 21.22 32.88
CA ASP A 267 14.16 20.99 33.38
C ASP A 267 14.08 19.64 34.10
N GLU A 268 14.66 18.58 33.52
CA GLU A 268 14.72 17.26 34.16
C GLU A 268 15.47 17.35 35.51
N LEU A 269 16.61 18.03 35.53
CA LEU A 269 17.39 18.26 36.74
C LEU A 269 16.61 19.10 37.77
N TYR A 270 15.87 20.10 37.32
CA TYR A 270 15.03 20.95 38.16
C TYR A 270 13.85 20.19 38.79
N VAL A 271 13.12 19.41 37.99
CA VAL A 271 12.03 18.52 38.46
C VAL A 271 12.55 17.47 39.44
N ASN A 272 13.75 16.94 39.19
CA ASN A 272 14.45 16.02 40.08
C ASN A 272 15.06 16.71 41.32
N ARG A 273 14.81 18.02 41.52
CA ARG A 273 15.30 18.85 42.63
C ARG A 273 16.82 18.90 42.77
N ASN A 274 17.54 18.58 41.70
CA ASN A 274 18.97 18.76 41.60
C ASN A 274 19.27 20.20 41.19
N TYR A 275 18.92 21.12 42.08
CA TYR A 275 18.93 22.56 41.81
C TYR A 275 20.31 23.09 41.39
N SER A 276 21.40 22.59 41.98
CA SER A 276 22.76 23.00 41.60
C SER A 276 23.09 22.61 40.15
N SER A 277 22.81 21.37 39.76
CA SER A 277 23.09 20.91 38.38
C SER A 277 22.11 21.50 37.37
N ALA A 278 20.85 21.69 37.78
CA ALA A 278 19.84 22.38 36.97
C ALA A 278 20.28 23.81 36.66
N ARG A 279 20.80 24.54 37.67
CA ARG A 279 21.32 25.90 37.49
C ARG A 279 22.47 25.96 36.50
N GLU A 280 23.42 25.03 36.58
CA GLU A 280 24.53 24.94 35.62
C GLU A 280 24.03 24.63 34.20
N ALA A 281 23.06 23.73 34.07
CA ALA A 281 22.46 23.38 32.78
C ALA A 281 21.66 24.55 32.18
N TYR A 282 20.88 25.29 32.99
CA TYR A 282 20.22 26.51 32.52
C TYR A 282 21.22 27.62 32.18
N ALA A 283 22.34 27.73 32.90
CA ALA A 283 23.40 28.68 32.56
C ALA A 283 24.05 28.34 31.21
N ALA A 284 24.34 27.06 30.96
CA ALA A 284 24.83 26.59 29.67
C ALA A 284 23.81 26.81 28.54
N ALA A 285 22.52 26.56 28.79
CA ALA A 285 21.46 26.91 27.85
C ALA A 285 21.40 28.43 27.60
N SER A 286 21.60 29.25 28.63
CA SER A 286 21.62 30.71 28.50
C SER A 286 22.76 31.20 27.60
N GLU A 287 23.89 30.49 27.54
CA GLU A 287 24.98 30.82 26.60
C GLU A 287 24.61 30.52 25.14
N LEU A 288 23.80 29.48 24.89
CA LEU A 288 23.34 29.11 23.55
C LEU A 288 22.27 30.05 23.01
N TRP A 289 21.44 30.61 23.90
CA TRP A 289 20.42 31.59 23.53
C TRP A 289 20.24 32.69 24.59
N PRO A 290 21.15 33.67 24.65
CA PRO A 290 21.17 34.70 25.70
C PRO A 290 19.93 35.62 25.70
N GLU A 291 19.26 35.73 24.56
CA GLU A 291 18.06 36.55 24.39
C GLU A 291 16.78 35.87 24.90
N ASN A 292 16.83 34.57 25.23
CA ASN A 292 15.69 33.84 25.78
C ASN A 292 15.64 34.02 27.31
N SER A 293 14.60 34.71 27.80
CA SER A 293 14.45 35.05 29.22
C SER A 293 14.16 33.84 30.11
N TYR A 294 13.71 32.71 29.55
CA TYR A 294 13.34 31.52 30.31
C TYR A 294 14.50 30.99 31.17
N THR A 295 15.70 30.87 30.59
CA THR A 295 16.89 30.39 31.32
C THR A 295 17.24 31.27 32.50
N GLN A 296 17.20 32.60 32.33
CA GLN A 296 17.52 33.57 33.37
C GLN A 296 16.49 33.57 34.50
N ASP A 297 15.20 33.44 34.16
CA ASP A 297 14.11 33.31 35.12
C ASP A 297 14.25 32.02 35.94
N MET A 298 14.58 30.89 35.29
CA MET A 298 14.80 29.62 35.96
C MET A 298 16.02 29.62 36.88
N ILE A 299 17.14 30.21 36.45
CA ILE A 299 18.33 30.41 37.30
C ILE A 299 17.97 31.24 38.54
N SER A 300 17.21 32.33 38.38
CA SER A 300 16.81 33.20 39.49
C SER A 300 15.91 32.49 40.50
N ARG A 301 14.97 31.66 40.03
CA ARG A 301 14.10 30.83 40.89
C ARG A 301 14.88 29.79 41.66
N ILE A 302 15.83 29.14 40.98
CA ILE A 302 16.73 28.17 41.61
C ILE A 302 17.56 28.85 42.71
N ASP A 303 18.10 30.04 42.44
CA ASP A 303 18.89 30.81 43.40
C ASP A 303 18.06 31.18 44.65
N GLU A 304 16.79 31.54 44.47
CA GLU A 304 15.86 31.82 45.57
C GLU A 304 15.50 30.56 46.38
N GLN A 305 15.24 29.43 45.70
CA GLN A 305 14.93 28.16 46.36
C GLN A 305 16.12 27.61 47.15
N LEU A 306 17.33 27.66 46.59
CA LEU A 306 18.56 27.28 47.29
C LEU A 306 18.74 28.14 48.55
N LYS A 307 18.51 29.45 48.45
CA LYS A 307 18.62 30.38 49.58
C LYS A 307 17.59 30.09 50.69
N ALA A 308 16.34 29.79 50.34
CA ALA A 308 15.28 29.44 51.30
C ALA A 308 15.53 28.09 51.99
N GLN A 309 16.10 27.12 51.26
CA GLN A 309 16.38 25.78 51.77
C GLN A 309 17.58 25.75 52.73
N MET A 310 18.58 26.61 52.51
CA MET A 310 19.74 26.77 53.40
C MET A 310 19.37 27.33 54.79
N ALA A 311 18.22 27.97 54.95
CA ALA A 311 17.78 28.52 56.24
C ALA A 311 17.31 27.44 57.26
N ASN A 312 16.98 26.23 56.80
CA ASN A 312 16.57 25.08 57.62
C ASN A 312 17.34 23.80 57.22
N LEU A 313 18.63 23.99 56.95
CA LEU A 313 19.52 23.02 56.30
C LEU A 313 19.46 21.61 56.92
N ASP A 314 19.62 21.51 58.25
CA ASP A 314 19.72 20.22 58.94
C ASP A 314 18.38 19.44 58.97
N ILE A 315 17.26 20.15 59.13
CA ILE A 315 15.92 19.54 59.22
C ILE A 315 15.49 19.00 57.85
N ASN A 316 15.72 19.77 56.79
CA ASN A 316 15.36 19.38 55.43
C ASN A 316 16.23 18.23 54.93
N TYR A 317 17.52 18.22 55.28
CA TYR A 317 18.44 17.14 54.96
C TYR A 317 18.01 15.82 55.61
N GLU A 318 17.69 15.81 56.91
CA GLU A 318 17.22 14.59 57.59
C GLU A 318 15.89 14.06 57.04
N LYS A 319 14.95 14.96 56.74
CA LYS A 319 13.64 14.59 56.21
C LYS A 319 13.77 13.95 54.83
N SER A 320 14.60 14.53 53.96
CA SER A 320 14.85 14.00 52.62
C SER A 320 15.56 12.65 52.65
N LEU A 321 16.54 12.46 53.54
CA LEU A 321 17.18 11.14 53.73
C LEU A 321 16.18 10.06 54.15
N LYS A 322 15.27 10.36 55.09
CA LYS A 322 14.24 9.40 55.52
C LYS A 322 13.27 9.05 54.39
N ALA A 323 12.88 10.03 53.57
CA ALA A 323 12.04 9.81 52.40
C ALA A 323 12.77 8.98 51.34
N ALA A 324 14.02 9.33 51.01
CA ALA A 324 14.87 8.64 50.06
C ALA A 324 15.08 7.16 50.45
N ASP A 325 15.45 6.90 51.71
CA ASP A 325 15.64 5.55 52.24
C ASP A 325 14.35 4.72 52.19
N SER A 326 13.19 5.34 52.46
CA SER A 326 11.90 4.66 52.38
C SER A 326 11.52 4.33 50.93
N LEU A 327 11.72 5.27 50.01
CA LEU A 327 11.43 5.07 48.59
C LEU A 327 12.37 4.02 47.98
N LEU A 328 13.64 4.01 48.39
CA LEU A 328 14.60 2.99 47.98
C LEU A 328 14.18 1.58 48.45
N LYS A 329 13.69 1.45 49.69
CA LYS A 329 13.12 0.18 50.20
C LYS A 329 11.89 -0.27 49.43
N LEU A 330 11.07 0.68 48.98
CA LEU A 330 9.90 0.42 48.14
C LEU A 330 10.25 0.16 46.67
N LYS A 331 11.55 0.25 46.30
CA LYS A 331 12.07 0.11 44.93
C LYS A 331 11.57 1.19 43.96
N GLU A 332 11.13 2.32 44.51
CA GLU A 332 10.77 3.52 43.75
C GLU A 332 12.05 4.29 43.38
N TYR A 333 12.89 3.69 42.54
CA TYR A 333 14.27 4.15 42.31
C TYR A 333 14.36 5.58 41.78
N LYS A 334 13.43 5.99 40.89
CA LYS A 334 13.40 7.36 40.34
C LYS A 334 13.11 8.39 41.43
N SER A 335 12.12 8.11 42.28
CA SER A 335 11.72 8.97 43.39
C SER A 335 12.77 8.99 44.51
N ALA A 336 13.39 7.85 44.80
CA ALA A 336 14.50 7.75 45.75
C ALA A 336 15.72 8.54 45.28
N ARG A 337 16.07 8.46 43.99
CA ARG A 337 17.15 9.24 43.37
C ARG A 337 16.92 10.73 43.51
N ALA A 338 15.69 11.20 43.28
CA ALA A 338 15.32 12.60 43.44
C ALA A 338 15.52 13.09 44.88
N GLU A 339 15.09 12.32 45.88
CA GLU A 339 15.28 12.69 47.29
C GLU A 339 16.75 12.63 47.72
N TYR A 340 17.56 11.64 47.30
CA TYR A 340 19.00 11.67 47.62
C TYR A 340 19.75 12.83 46.95
N ASN A 341 19.39 13.19 45.71
CA ASN A 341 19.93 14.37 45.03
C ASN A 341 19.51 15.66 45.74
N PHE A 342 18.27 15.72 46.23
CA PHE A 342 17.80 16.84 47.05
C PHE A 342 18.56 16.92 48.37
N ALA A 343 18.84 15.80 49.03
CA ALA A 343 19.71 15.79 50.21
C ALA A 343 21.13 16.31 49.91
N LEU A 344 21.70 15.99 48.74
CA LEU A 344 23.02 16.51 48.32
C LEU A 344 23.00 17.97 47.89
N SER A 345 21.90 18.49 47.35
CA SER A 345 21.80 19.93 47.07
C SER A 345 21.79 20.76 48.35
N LEU A 346 21.31 20.18 49.45
CA LEU A 346 21.41 20.76 50.79
C LEU A 346 22.83 20.60 51.36
N LYS A 347 23.37 19.37 51.37
CA LYS A 347 24.72 19.07 51.90
C LYS A 347 25.58 18.30 50.89
N PRO A 348 26.28 19.01 49.97
CA PRO A 348 27.02 18.37 48.88
C PRO A 348 28.22 17.50 49.33
N ALA A 349 28.73 17.75 50.54
CA ALA A 349 29.89 17.04 51.08
C ALA A 349 29.56 15.64 51.61
N GLU A 350 28.29 15.30 51.82
CA GLU A 350 27.87 14.09 52.54
C GLU A 350 28.03 12.82 51.69
N ASP A 351 28.64 11.78 52.29
CA ASP A 351 28.95 10.53 51.58
C ASP A 351 27.77 9.56 51.51
N TYR A 352 26.85 9.63 52.48
CA TYR A 352 25.73 8.69 52.57
C TYR A 352 24.78 8.77 51.35
N PRO A 353 24.20 9.93 50.97
CA PRO A 353 23.39 10.01 49.76
C PRO A 353 24.18 9.67 48.48
N LYS A 354 25.47 10.05 48.38
CA LYS A 354 26.33 9.71 47.23
C LYS A 354 26.44 8.19 47.06
N SER A 355 26.66 7.47 48.15
CA SER A 355 26.77 6.00 48.13
C SER A 355 25.45 5.34 47.70
N LYS A 356 24.31 5.91 48.10
CA LYS A 356 22.98 5.40 47.76
C LYS A 356 22.58 5.69 46.31
N LEU A 357 22.97 6.85 45.78
CA LEU A 357 22.86 7.15 44.36
C LEU A 357 23.70 6.18 43.52
N ALA A 358 24.94 5.89 43.92
CA ALA A 358 25.76 4.89 43.25
C ALA A 358 25.14 3.48 43.29
N GLU A 359 24.48 3.11 44.39
CA GLU A 359 23.71 1.87 44.51
C GLU A 359 22.53 1.83 43.51
N ILE A 360 21.76 2.92 43.42
CA ILE A 360 20.62 3.06 42.48
C ILE A 360 21.11 2.99 41.02
N GLU A 361 22.19 3.68 40.68
CA GLU A 361 22.76 3.66 39.33
C GLU A 361 23.26 2.25 38.95
N ASN A 362 23.85 1.50 39.89
CA ASN A 362 24.22 0.11 39.68
C ASN A 362 22.98 -0.80 39.46
N LEU A 363 21.86 -0.52 40.13
CA LEU A 363 20.60 -1.24 39.91
C LEU A 363 20.02 -0.96 38.51
N TYR A 364 20.03 0.30 38.07
CA TYR A 364 19.64 0.66 36.70
C TYR A 364 20.55 0.03 35.65
N ALA A 365 21.86 0.04 35.86
CA ALA A 365 22.81 -0.63 34.99
C ALA A 365 22.53 -2.14 34.88
N LYS A 366 22.16 -2.79 35.99
CA LYS A 366 21.76 -4.22 36.01
C LYS A 366 20.44 -4.47 35.29
N GLU A 367 19.44 -3.61 35.44
CA GLU A 367 18.15 -3.73 34.73
C GLU A 367 18.32 -3.50 33.24
N LYS A 368 19.09 -2.48 32.84
CA LYS A 368 19.46 -2.24 31.44
C LYS A 368 20.21 -3.43 30.86
N ALA A 369 21.21 -3.96 31.56
CA ALA A 369 21.93 -5.16 31.12
C ALA A 369 21.02 -6.40 30.99
N LYS A 370 20.03 -6.56 31.87
CA LYS A 370 19.02 -7.63 31.74
C LYS A 370 18.13 -7.43 30.52
N MET A 371 17.73 -6.20 30.21
CA MET A 371 16.94 -5.88 29.03
C MET A 371 17.74 -6.15 27.75
N GLU A 372 19.00 -5.72 27.69
CA GLU A 372 19.94 -6.01 26.60
C GLU A 372 20.15 -7.52 26.41
N ALA A 373 20.34 -8.27 27.51
CA ALA A 373 20.48 -9.72 27.45
C ALA A 373 19.20 -10.42 26.94
N ARG A 374 18.02 -9.92 27.32
CA ARG A 374 16.73 -10.42 26.80
C ARG A 374 16.59 -10.11 25.32
N TYR A 375 16.91 -8.90 24.90
CA TYR A 375 16.90 -8.49 23.51
C TYR A 375 17.81 -9.40 22.67
N ALA A 376 19.08 -9.55 23.06
CA ALA A 376 20.05 -10.42 22.39
C ALA A 376 19.58 -11.88 22.33
N SER A 377 18.95 -12.39 23.39
CA SER A 377 18.39 -13.75 23.40
C SER A 377 17.20 -13.91 22.44
N ILE A 378 16.35 -12.88 22.31
CA ILE A 378 15.20 -12.90 21.39
C ILE A 378 15.69 -12.85 19.95
N ILE A 379 16.66 -11.99 19.64
CA ILE A 379 17.29 -11.92 18.33
C ILE A 379 17.93 -13.24 17.95
N LYS A 380 18.78 -13.82 18.81
CA LYS A 380 19.40 -15.12 18.55
C LYS A 380 18.36 -16.23 18.30
N SER A 381 17.25 -16.21 19.05
CA SER A 381 16.15 -17.15 18.83
C SER A 381 15.43 -16.88 17.51
N ALA A 382 15.21 -15.61 17.14
CA ALA A 382 14.59 -15.21 15.89
C ALA A 382 15.45 -15.63 14.70
N ASP A 383 16.74 -15.29 14.70
CA ASP A 383 17.71 -15.65 13.67
C ASP A 383 17.76 -17.18 13.48
N SER A 384 17.79 -17.96 14.57
CA SER A 384 17.80 -19.42 14.49
C SER A 384 16.51 -20.00 13.90
N LEU A 385 15.35 -19.41 14.21
CA LEU A 385 14.07 -19.81 13.63
C LEU A 385 13.99 -19.42 12.15
N PHE A 386 14.54 -18.26 11.80
CA PHE A 386 14.67 -17.79 10.42
C PHE A 386 15.53 -18.74 9.57
N GLU A 387 16.71 -19.13 10.07
CA GLU A 387 17.60 -20.09 9.41
C GLU A 387 16.95 -21.46 9.21
N LYS A 388 16.12 -21.89 10.17
CA LYS A 388 15.32 -23.13 10.08
C LYS A 388 14.10 -23.00 9.16
N LYS A 389 13.86 -21.82 8.59
CA LYS A 389 12.69 -21.49 7.76
C LYS A 389 11.35 -21.61 8.50
N GLU A 390 11.38 -21.51 9.83
CA GLU A 390 10.18 -21.44 10.67
C GLU A 390 9.65 -19.99 10.70
N PHE A 391 9.28 -19.48 9.52
CA PHE A 391 8.98 -18.06 9.28
C PHE A 391 7.93 -17.48 10.22
N GLY A 392 6.85 -18.21 10.52
CA GLY A 392 5.82 -17.74 11.45
C GLY A 392 6.34 -17.51 12.88
N LEU A 393 7.16 -18.43 13.40
CA LEU A 393 7.74 -18.30 14.74
C LEU A 393 8.86 -17.25 14.77
N SER A 394 9.66 -17.19 13.71
CA SER A 394 10.67 -16.15 13.52
C SER A 394 10.05 -14.75 13.50
N LYS A 395 8.93 -14.57 12.77
CA LYS A 395 8.19 -13.31 12.67
C LYS A 395 7.72 -12.84 14.05
N GLN A 396 7.18 -13.75 14.86
CA GLN A 396 6.78 -13.45 16.25
C GLN A 396 7.95 -12.95 17.11
N LYS A 397 9.13 -13.59 17.01
CA LYS A 397 10.32 -13.19 17.77
C LYS A 397 10.89 -11.85 17.32
N TYR A 398 11.00 -11.61 16.01
CA TYR A 398 11.45 -10.29 15.52
C TYR A 398 10.44 -9.18 15.87
N THR A 399 9.14 -9.46 15.82
CA THR A 399 8.11 -8.48 16.26
C THR A 399 8.26 -8.15 17.75
N LEU A 400 8.51 -9.16 18.59
CA LEU A 400 8.80 -8.96 20.01
C LEU A 400 10.08 -8.14 20.21
N ALA A 401 11.11 -8.36 19.39
CA ALA A 401 12.35 -7.59 19.41
C ALA A 401 12.10 -6.11 19.04
N THR A 402 11.30 -5.83 18.00
CA THR A 402 10.89 -4.47 17.62
C THR A 402 10.12 -3.76 18.74
N ASN A 403 9.28 -4.48 19.50
CA ASN A 403 8.57 -3.88 20.64
C ASN A 403 9.48 -3.56 21.83
N ILE A 404 10.59 -4.29 21.98
CA ILE A 404 11.61 -4.02 23.02
C ILE A 404 12.51 -2.86 22.59
N ARG A 405 12.80 -2.74 21.28
CA ARG A 405 13.72 -1.74 20.71
C ARG A 405 13.20 -1.21 19.36
N PRO A 406 12.22 -0.28 19.36
CA PRO A 406 11.61 0.22 18.12
C PRO A 406 12.57 0.96 17.18
N GLU A 407 13.63 1.51 17.73
CA GLU A 407 14.69 2.22 17.01
C GLU A 407 15.68 1.27 16.30
N ASP A 408 15.64 -0.04 16.55
CA ASP A 408 16.50 -1.01 15.86
C ASP A 408 15.92 -1.42 14.51
N ASP A 409 16.72 -1.23 13.46
CA ASP A 409 16.33 -1.60 12.10
C ASP A 409 16.58 -3.07 11.77
N TYR A 410 17.44 -3.78 12.53
CA TYR A 410 17.73 -5.19 12.25
C TYR A 410 16.48 -6.08 12.29
N PRO A 411 15.64 -6.08 13.35
CA PRO A 411 14.40 -6.86 13.37
C PRO A 411 13.43 -6.49 12.24
N LYS A 412 13.34 -5.19 11.89
CA LYS A 412 12.46 -4.69 10.82
C LYS A 412 12.89 -5.24 9.46
N ASN A 413 14.19 -5.21 9.18
CA ASN A 413 14.75 -5.72 7.93
C ASN A 413 14.55 -7.24 7.82
N GLN A 414 14.71 -7.99 8.91
CA GLN A 414 14.47 -9.43 8.91
C GLN A 414 12.98 -9.78 8.71
N LEU A 415 12.07 -8.99 9.27
CA LEU A 415 10.63 -9.14 9.00
C LEU A 415 10.30 -8.93 7.51
N ALA A 416 10.91 -7.93 6.86
CA ALA A 416 10.73 -7.70 5.43
C ALA A 416 11.31 -8.84 4.58
N GLU A 417 12.46 -9.41 4.95
CA GLU A 417 13.03 -10.56 4.24
C GLU A 417 12.17 -11.83 4.43
N ILE A 418 11.61 -12.06 5.63
CA ILE A 418 10.63 -13.14 5.85
C ILE A 418 9.45 -13.00 4.88
N GLU A 419 8.88 -11.80 4.75
CA GLU A 419 7.74 -11.57 3.86
C GLU A 419 8.07 -11.86 2.40
N LYS A 420 9.29 -11.52 1.97
CA LYS A 420 9.78 -11.85 0.62
C LYS A 420 9.93 -13.36 0.41
N GLN A 421 10.47 -14.09 1.39
CA GLN A 421 10.60 -15.56 1.31
C GLN A 421 9.24 -16.26 1.30
N GLU A 422 8.28 -15.78 2.07
CA GLU A 422 6.90 -16.30 2.08
C GLU A 422 6.20 -16.09 0.73
N GLN A 423 6.41 -14.95 0.07
CA GLN A 423 5.90 -14.70 -1.29
C GLN A 423 6.50 -15.65 -2.33
N LEU A 424 7.81 -15.88 -2.27
CA LEU A 424 8.48 -16.84 -3.16
C LEU A 424 7.97 -18.27 -2.95
N LEU A 425 7.75 -18.67 -1.70
CA LEU A 425 7.20 -19.98 -1.36
C LEU A 425 5.75 -20.14 -1.86
N ALA A 426 4.93 -19.09 -1.71
CA ALA A 426 3.55 -19.09 -2.20
C ALA A 426 3.48 -19.24 -3.73
N GLU A 427 4.36 -18.57 -4.47
CA GLU A 427 4.43 -18.70 -5.92
C GLU A 427 4.92 -20.11 -6.34
N GLN A 428 5.89 -20.68 -5.62
CA GLN A 428 6.32 -22.05 -5.85
C GLN A 428 5.20 -23.08 -5.60
N ILE A 429 4.44 -22.92 -4.51
CA ILE A 429 3.29 -23.78 -4.19
C ILE A 429 2.22 -23.69 -5.30
N LYS A 430 2.01 -22.50 -5.86
CA LYS A 430 1.07 -22.28 -6.96
C LYS A 430 1.52 -23.00 -8.24
N ILE A 431 2.80 -22.90 -8.59
CA ILE A 431 3.41 -23.63 -9.71
C ILE A 431 3.27 -25.15 -9.51
N ASP A 432 3.59 -25.65 -8.31
CA ASP A 432 3.50 -27.08 -7.97
C ASP A 432 2.05 -27.60 -8.02
N THR A 433 1.09 -26.76 -7.60
CA THR A 433 -0.34 -27.09 -7.61
C THR A 433 -0.87 -27.20 -9.04
N GLU A 434 -0.52 -26.23 -9.91
CA GLU A 434 -0.95 -26.25 -11.31
C GLU A 434 -0.29 -27.42 -12.07
N TYR A 435 0.99 -27.68 -11.81
CA TYR A 435 1.68 -28.87 -12.34
C TYR A 435 0.96 -30.17 -11.94
N LYS A 436 0.68 -30.38 -10.64
CA LYS A 436 -0.02 -31.60 -10.15
C LYS A 436 -1.39 -31.78 -10.80
N LYS A 437 -2.14 -30.70 -11.00
CA LYS A 437 -3.46 -30.73 -11.63
C LYS A 437 -3.37 -31.22 -13.08
N ILE A 438 -2.38 -30.78 -13.83
CA ILE A 438 -2.16 -31.22 -15.23
C ILE A 438 -1.73 -32.68 -15.27
N ILE A 439 -0.88 -33.13 -14.33
CA ILE A 439 -0.50 -34.55 -14.21
C ILE A 439 -1.71 -35.44 -13.94
N ILE A 440 -2.55 -35.10 -12.95
CA ILE A 440 -3.77 -35.87 -12.66
C ILE A 440 -4.67 -35.99 -13.89
N ALA A 441 -4.81 -34.90 -14.67
CA ALA A 441 -5.59 -34.91 -15.90
C ALA A 441 -4.96 -35.77 -17.00
N ALA A 442 -3.62 -35.73 -17.14
CA ALA A 442 -2.89 -36.55 -18.10
C ALA A 442 -3.00 -38.04 -17.75
N ASP A 443 -2.77 -38.41 -16.48
CA ASP A 443 -2.85 -39.78 -15.98
C ASP A 443 -4.27 -40.36 -16.18
N ALA A 444 -5.31 -39.56 -15.94
CA ALA A 444 -6.70 -39.97 -16.19
C ALA A 444 -6.94 -40.30 -17.67
N LEU A 445 -6.39 -39.51 -18.60
CA LEU A 445 -6.48 -39.77 -20.04
C LEU A 445 -5.74 -41.06 -20.44
N VAL A 446 -4.63 -41.40 -19.78
CA VAL A 446 -3.95 -42.69 -19.96
C VAL A 446 -4.85 -43.85 -19.52
N VAL A 447 -5.51 -43.74 -18.36
CA VAL A 447 -6.48 -44.75 -17.88
C VAL A 447 -7.65 -44.91 -18.86
N GLU A 448 -8.13 -43.81 -19.44
CA GLU A 448 -9.16 -43.80 -20.49
C GLU A 448 -8.66 -44.30 -21.85
N LYS A 449 -7.35 -44.59 -21.99
CA LYS A 449 -6.68 -45.00 -23.24
C LYS A 449 -6.74 -43.94 -24.35
N LYS A 450 -6.96 -42.67 -23.99
CA LYS A 450 -6.91 -41.50 -24.86
C LYS A 450 -5.46 -41.00 -24.98
N TYR A 451 -4.64 -41.83 -25.61
CA TYR A 451 -3.20 -41.68 -25.62
C TYR A 451 -2.70 -40.38 -26.30
N PRO A 452 -3.25 -39.92 -27.44
CA PRO A 452 -2.86 -38.64 -28.04
C PRO A 452 -3.15 -37.44 -27.13
N GLU A 453 -4.30 -37.45 -26.45
CA GLU A 453 -4.72 -36.40 -25.54
C GLU A 453 -3.88 -36.39 -24.25
N ALA A 454 -3.52 -37.58 -23.72
CA ALA A 454 -2.61 -37.73 -22.60
C ALA A 454 -1.21 -37.16 -22.90
N ILE A 455 -0.65 -37.48 -24.08
CA ILE A 455 0.64 -36.94 -24.53
C ILE A 455 0.61 -35.41 -24.60
N SER A 456 -0.49 -34.81 -25.10
CA SER A 456 -0.64 -33.35 -25.13
C SER A 456 -0.60 -32.74 -23.71
N LYS A 457 -1.28 -33.36 -22.75
CA LYS A 457 -1.30 -32.89 -21.35
C LYS A 457 0.04 -33.05 -20.64
N TYR A 458 0.78 -34.13 -20.87
CA TYR A 458 2.13 -34.26 -20.34
C TYR A 458 3.10 -33.22 -20.95
N LYS A 459 2.93 -32.85 -22.23
CA LYS A 459 3.69 -31.75 -22.85
C LYS A 459 3.34 -30.39 -22.24
N GLU A 460 2.08 -30.15 -21.90
CA GLU A 460 1.68 -28.94 -21.15
C GLU A 460 2.34 -28.90 -19.75
N ALA A 461 2.43 -30.03 -19.04
CA ALA A 461 3.13 -30.10 -17.76
C ALA A 461 4.63 -29.74 -17.88
N LEU A 462 5.29 -30.15 -18.96
CA LEU A 462 6.69 -29.83 -19.26
C LEU A 462 6.91 -28.36 -19.65
N LEU A 463 5.88 -27.61 -20.04
CA LEU A 463 5.98 -26.16 -20.22
C LEU A 463 6.01 -25.39 -18.89
N ILE A 464 5.46 -25.98 -17.83
CA ILE A 464 5.47 -25.41 -16.48
C ILE A 464 6.72 -25.83 -15.70
N LYS A 465 7.16 -27.09 -15.87
CA LYS A 465 8.40 -27.62 -15.30
C LYS A 465 9.14 -28.49 -16.32
N ALA A 466 10.07 -27.88 -17.05
CA ALA A 466 10.80 -28.53 -18.13
C ALA A 466 11.74 -29.66 -17.68
N ASP A 467 12.21 -29.61 -16.43
CA ASP A 467 13.20 -30.55 -15.88
C ASP A 467 12.58 -31.80 -15.24
N GLU A 468 11.25 -31.91 -15.19
CA GLU A 468 10.55 -33.04 -14.58
C GLU A 468 10.60 -34.28 -15.49
N THR A 469 11.07 -35.41 -14.94
CA THR A 469 11.24 -36.64 -15.72
C THR A 469 9.94 -37.42 -15.90
N TYR A 470 9.02 -37.33 -14.93
CA TYR A 470 7.79 -38.12 -14.94
C TYR A 470 6.92 -37.94 -16.21
N PRO A 471 6.59 -36.72 -16.68
CA PRO A 471 5.79 -36.54 -17.89
C PRO A 471 6.53 -37.04 -19.14
N ALA A 472 7.85 -36.88 -19.20
CA ALA A 472 8.69 -37.31 -20.31
C ALA A 472 8.75 -38.84 -20.42
N ASP A 473 8.83 -39.53 -19.28
CA ASP A 473 8.80 -40.99 -19.23
C ASP A 473 7.42 -41.54 -19.59
N GLN A 474 6.34 -40.93 -19.10
CA GLN A 474 4.97 -41.32 -19.46
C GLN A 474 4.69 -41.17 -20.97
N ILE A 475 5.18 -40.11 -21.61
CA ILE A 475 5.08 -39.95 -23.07
C ILE A 475 5.77 -41.12 -23.79
N LYS A 476 6.99 -41.47 -23.39
CA LYS A 476 7.72 -42.63 -23.97
C LYS A 476 6.99 -43.94 -23.75
N GLU A 477 6.46 -44.18 -22.55
CA GLU A 477 5.71 -45.40 -22.25
C GLU A 477 4.45 -45.51 -23.12
N ILE A 478 3.70 -44.42 -23.29
CA ILE A 478 2.52 -44.37 -24.16
C ILE A 478 2.89 -44.63 -25.63
N GLU A 479 3.97 -44.04 -26.12
CA GLU A 479 4.48 -44.27 -27.49
C GLU A 479 4.86 -45.75 -27.71
N ILE A 480 5.46 -46.40 -26.70
CA ILE A 480 5.75 -47.83 -26.71
C ILE A 480 4.46 -48.68 -26.72
N VAL A 481 3.44 -48.30 -25.94
CA VAL A 481 2.13 -49.00 -25.92
C VAL A 481 1.44 -48.92 -27.28
N ILE A 482 1.46 -47.77 -27.95
CA ILE A 482 0.90 -47.59 -29.30
C ILE A 482 1.67 -48.46 -30.32
N ALA A 483 3.00 -48.49 -30.23
CA ALA A 483 3.84 -49.29 -31.13
C ALA A 483 3.67 -50.81 -30.92
N ASN A 484 3.50 -51.25 -29.67
CA ASN A 484 3.31 -52.67 -29.34
C ASN A 484 1.90 -53.18 -29.69
N ALA A 485 0.87 -52.36 -29.56
CA ALA A 485 -0.49 -52.70 -29.97
C ALA A 485 -0.61 -52.96 -31.50
N ALA A 486 0.20 -52.27 -32.31
CA ALA A 486 0.29 -52.51 -33.75
C ALA A 486 0.98 -53.85 -34.08
N LYS A 487 2.03 -54.23 -33.34
CA LYS A 487 2.76 -55.50 -33.52
C LYS A 487 1.96 -56.73 -33.05
N GLN A 488 1.19 -56.61 -31.96
CA GLN A 488 0.40 -57.71 -31.41
C GLN A 488 -0.72 -58.16 -32.37
N ARG A 489 -1.37 -57.24 -33.09
CA ARG A 489 -2.40 -57.54 -34.10
C ARG A 489 -1.89 -58.45 -35.23
N GLU A 490 -0.61 -58.35 -35.60
CA GLU A 490 -0.01 -59.19 -36.65
C GLU A 490 0.29 -60.62 -36.16
N ILE A 491 0.68 -60.75 -34.89
CA ILE A 491 0.95 -62.04 -34.24
C ILE A 491 -0.36 -62.81 -33.99
N ASP A 492 -1.43 -62.09 -33.62
CA ASP A 492 -2.76 -62.67 -33.37
C ASP A 492 -3.36 -63.36 -34.61
N ALA A 493 -3.18 -62.79 -35.80
CA ALA A 493 -3.68 -63.35 -37.06
C ALA A 493 -2.94 -64.65 -37.48
N LYS A 494 -1.63 -64.73 -37.23
CA LYS A 494 -0.80 -65.90 -37.56
C LYS A 494 -1.08 -67.09 -36.62
N TYR A 495 -1.35 -66.81 -35.35
CA TYR A 495 -1.68 -67.83 -34.34
C TYR A 495 -3.02 -68.55 -34.62
N GLU A 496 -4.08 -67.79 -34.95
CA GLU A 496 -5.43 -68.35 -35.13
C GLU A 496 -5.54 -69.34 -36.30
N MET A 497 -4.72 -69.14 -37.33
CA MET A 497 -4.62 -70.06 -38.48
C MET A 497 -4.10 -71.44 -38.07
N GLN A 498 -3.08 -71.52 -37.20
CA GLN A 498 -2.45 -72.78 -36.78
C GLN A 498 -3.33 -73.57 -35.81
N ILE A 499 -3.99 -72.88 -34.88
CA ILE A 499 -4.92 -73.50 -33.92
C ILE A 499 -6.10 -74.18 -34.63
N THR A 500 -6.64 -73.56 -35.68
CA THR A 500 -7.78 -74.10 -36.43
C THR A 500 -7.42 -75.43 -37.11
N LEU A 501 -6.21 -75.56 -37.66
CA LEU A 501 -5.72 -76.79 -38.28
C LEU A 501 -5.40 -77.87 -37.23
N ALA A 502 -4.77 -77.50 -36.13
CA ALA A 502 -4.40 -78.41 -35.06
C ALA A 502 -5.62 -79.07 -34.37
N ARG A 503 -6.70 -78.29 -34.15
CA ARG A 503 -7.97 -78.80 -33.60
C ARG A 503 -8.61 -79.89 -34.48
N ARG A 504 -8.57 -79.72 -35.81
CA ARG A 504 -9.11 -80.71 -36.77
C ARG A 504 -8.38 -82.05 -36.66
N LEU A 505 -7.04 -82.02 -36.67
CA LEU A 505 -6.20 -83.22 -36.58
C LEU A 505 -6.34 -83.96 -35.24
N PHE A 506 -6.55 -83.22 -34.15
CA PHE A 506 -6.77 -83.81 -32.83
C PHE A 506 -8.09 -84.60 -32.73
N SER A 507 -9.16 -84.09 -33.35
CA SER A 507 -10.45 -84.81 -33.39
C SER A 507 -10.42 -86.08 -34.24
N GLU A 508 -9.36 -86.30 -35.03
CA GLU A 508 -9.15 -87.48 -35.86
C GLU A 508 -8.26 -88.54 -35.15
N GLU A 509 -7.99 -88.39 -33.85
CA GLU A 509 -7.15 -89.28 -32.99
C GLU A 509 -5.70 -89.47 -33.47
N ASN A 510 -5.27 -88.66 -34.45
CA ASN A 510 -3.89 -88.61 -34.89
C ASN A 510 -3.06 -87.74 -33.93
N TYR A 511 -2.80 -88.29 -32.75
CA TYR A 511 -2.20 -87.59 -31.62
C TYR A 511 -0.79 -87.05 -31.92
N ILE A 512 -0.06 -87.63 -32.88
CA ILE A 512 1.29 -87.17 -33.22
C ILE A 512 1.24 -85.94 -34.15
N ASP A 513 0.41 -85.93 -35.20
CA ASP A 513 0.31 -84.79 -36.13
C ASP A 513 -0.47 -83.60 -35.54
N ALA A 514 -1.48 -83.89 -34.71
CA ALA A 514 -2.17 -82.90 -33.90
C ALA A 514 -1.21 -82.18 -32.95
N ARG A 515 -0.31 -82.94 -32.31
CA ARG A 515 0.75 -82.39 -31.45
C ARG A 515 1.70 -81.48 -32.22
N SER A 516 2.06 -81.83 -33.46
CA SER A 516 2.95 -81.00 -34.29
C SER A 516 2.34 -79.63 -34.66
N ASN A 517 1.05 -79.57 -35.00
CA ASN A 517 0.41 -78.29 -35.35
C ASN A 517 0.06 -77.45 -34.11
N PHE A 518 -0.25 -78.09 -32.98
CA PHE A 518 -0.32 -77.38 -31.70
C PHE A 518 1.04 -76.85 -31.24
N LEU A 519 2.15 -77.56 -31.54
CA LEU A 519 3.51 -77.06 -31.27
C LEU A 519 3.81 -75.80 -32.10
N ALA A 520 3.48 -75.79 -33.39
CA ALA A 520 3.64 -74.60 -34.23
C ALA A 520 2.79 -73.41 -33.75
N ALA A 521 1.56 -73.65 -33.28
CA ALA A 521 0.74 -72.60 -32.65
C ALA A 521 1.33 -72.13 -31.30
N ALA A 522 1.90 -73.04 -30.51
CA ALA A 522 2.60 -72.74 -29.27
C ALA A 522 3.90 -71.96 -29.51
N GLU A 523 4.58 -72.11 -30.66
CA GLU A 523 5.74 -71.28 -30.99
C GLU A 523 5.36 -69.83 -31.32
N ILE A 524 4.19 -69.61 -31.94
CA ILE A 524 3.70 -68.26 -32.30
C ILE A 524 3.15 -67.51 -31.08
N LYS A 525 2.43 -68.19 -30.18
CA LYS A 525 2.01 -67.65 -28.87
C LYS A 525 2.24 -68.67 -27.74
N PRO A 526 3.46 -68.70 -27.16
CA PRO A 526 3.85 -69.69 -26.15
C PRO A 526 3.06 -69.66 -24.84
N LEU A 527 2.29 -68.61 -24.61
CA LEU A 527 1.51 -68.39 -23.39
C LEU A 527 0.03 -68.82 -23.53
N GLU A 528 -0.43 -69.09 -24.75
CA GLU A 528 -1.79 -69.57 -24.96
C GLU A 528 -1.91 -71.01 -24.49
N LYS A 529 -2.84 -71.23 -23.55
CA LYS A 529 -2.90 -72.47 -22.79
C LYS A 529 -3.42 -73.63 -23.59
N GLU A 530 -4.21 -73.38 -24.62
CA GLU A 530 -4.87 -74.42 -25.39
C GLU A 530 -3.90 -75.34 -26.16
N PRO A 531 -2.98 -74.84 -27.01
CA PRO A 531 -2.03 -75.70 -27.70
C PRO A 531 -1.15 -76.48 -26.72
N GLY A 532 -0.66 -75.85 -25.65
CA GLY A 532 0.09 -76.51 -24.59
C GLY A 532 -0.71 -77.57 -23.82
N LYS A 533 -2.00 -77.31 -23.53
CA LYS A 533 -2.91 -78.29 -22.90
C LYS A 533 -3.18 -79.47 -23.81
N LYS A 534 -3.35 -79.25 -25.12
CA LYS A 534 -3.60 -80.32 -26.09
C LYS A 534 -2.34 -81.15 -26.35
N ILE A 535 -1.14 -80.53 -26.38
CA ILE A 535 0.15 -81.24 -26.39
C ILE A 535 0.34 -82.04 -25.11
N ALA A 536 0.03 -81.45 -23.94
CA ALA A 536 0.13 -82.13 -22.66
C ALA A 536 -0.89 -83.26 -22.52
N GLU A 537 -2.14 -83.10 -22.99
CA GLU A 537 -3.15 -84.16 -23.04
C GLU A 537 -2.68 -85.35 -23.87
N ILE A 538 -1.99 -85.09 -24.98
CA ILE A 538 -1.33 -86.11 -25.81
C ILE A 538 -0.13 -86.75 -25.10
N ASP A 539 0.71 -85.96 -24.41
CA ASP A 539 1.93 -86.44 -23.73
C ASP A 539 1.64 -87.17 -22.40
N ILE A 540 0.55 -86.80 -21.71
CA ILE A 540 0.06 -87.41 -20.47
C ILE A 540 -0.52 -88.79 -20.76
N LEU A 541 -1.33 -88.94 -21.82
CA LEU A 541 -1.78 -90.26 -22.31
C LEU A 541 -0.62 -91.24 -22.57
N LEU A 542 0.57 -90.72 -22.89
CA LEU A 542 1.77 -91.48 -23.21
C LEU A 542 2.67 -91.78 -21.99
N LYS A 543 2.58 -91.02 -20.89
CA LYS A 543 3.60 -91.04 -19.81
C LYS A 543 3.07 -91.21 -18.39
N GLU A 544 1.77 -91.03 -18.17
CA GLU A 544 1.12 -91.09 -16.84
C GLU A 544 1.06 -92.50 -16.23
N LYS A 545 1.46 -93.52 -16.97
CA LYS A 545 1.22 -94.90 -16.56
C LYS A 545 2.13 -95.42 -15.44
N GLU A 546 3.34 -94.91 -15.26
CA GLU A 546 4.36 -95.70 -14.54
C GLU A 546 5.10 -95.03 -13.36
N LEU A 547 5.39 -93.73 -13.34
CA LEU A 547 6.43 -93.21 -12.42
C LEU A 547 5.95 -92.34 -11.23
N GLN A 548 4.68 -91.95 -11.16
CA GLN A 548 4.25 -90.94 -10.18
C GLN A 548 3.90 -91.50 -8.79
N LYS A 549 3.74 -92.82 -8.64
CA LYS A 549 3.13 -93.40 -7.42
C LYS A 549 4.02 -93.38 -6.17
N GLN A 550 5.34 -93.45 -6.30
CA GLN A 550 6.22 -93.72 -5.14
C GLN A 550 6.90 -92.49 -4.51
N LEU A 551 6.87 -91.32 -5.16
CA LEU A 551 7.55 -90.11 -4.64
C LEU A 551 6.63 -89.26 -3.73
N ASP A 552 5.31 -89.47 -3.79
CA ASP A 552 4.33 -88.58 -3.15
C ASP A 552 3.98 -88.92 -1.69
N GLU A 553 4.36 -90.10 -1.19
CA GLU A 553 3.98 -90.56 0.16
C GLU A 553 4.84 -89.93 1.30
N ASN A 554 6.14 -89.74 1.10
CA ASN A 554 7.05 -89.23 2.15
C ASN A 554 7.07 -87.69 2.27
N TYR A 555 6.64 -86.99 1.22
CA TYR A 555 6.61 -85.53 1.16
C TYR A 555 5.44 -84.94 1.99
N GLN A 556 4.31 -85.63 2.06
CA GLN A 556 3.10 -85.17 2.74
C GLN A 556 3.23 -85.11 4.28
N VAL A 557 4.10 -85.92 4.86
CA VAL A 557 4.27 -86.02 6.33
C VAL A 557 4.89 -84.76 6.95
N PHE A 558 5.87 -84.14 6.28
CA PHE A 558 6.55 -82.94 6.80
C PHE A 558 5.71 -81.66 6.63
N LEU A 559 4.86 -81.59 5.60
CA LEU A 559 3.92 -80.48 5.41
C LEU A 559 2.84 -80.43 6.49
N ALA A 560 2.25 -81.57 6.84
CA ALA A 560 1.21 -81.66 7.86
C ALA A 560 1.69 -81.18 9.26
N LYS A 561 2.96 -81.42 9.59
CA LYS A 561 3.56 -80.99 10.87
C LYS A 561 3.73 -79.47 10.96
N SER A 562 4.13 -78.82 9.87
CA SER A 562 4.22 -77.36 9.79
C SER A 562 2.87 -76.69 9.98
N ASP A 563 1.84 -77.17 9.28
CA ASP A 563 0.49 -76.58 9.32
C ASP A 563 -0.13 -76.61 10.72
N SER A 564 0.22 -77.61 11.55
CA SER A 564 -0.21 -77.67 12.94
C SER A 564 0.45 -76.60 13.83
N LEU A 565 1.71 -76.24 13.56
CA LEU A 565 2.49 -75.30 14.39
C LEU A 565 2.15 -73.84 14.05
N LEU A 566 1.79 -73.56 12.80
CA LEU A 566 1.32 -72.23 12.39
C LEU A 566 -0.04 -71.86 13.04
N LYS A 567 -0.91 -72.84 13.28
CA LYS A 567 -2.21 -72.63 13.93
C LYS A 567 -2.11 -72.25 15.41
N THR A 568 -1.01 -72.61 16.08
CA THR A 568 -0.77 -72.28 17.50
C THR A 568 0.10 -71.04 17.69
N ASN A 569 0.36 -70.28 16.62
CA ASN A 569 1.27 -69.12 16.60
C ASN A 569 2.71 -69.45 17.05
N ASN A 570 3.13 -70.72 16.98
CA ASN A 570 4.49 -71.12 17.31
C ASN A 570 5.38 -71.06 16.07
N PHE A 571 5.63 -69.83 15.61
CA PHE A 571 6.28 -69.54 14.33
C PHE A 571 7.72 -70.06 14.19
N PRO A 572 8.60 -70.01 15.23
CA PRO A 572 9.98 -70.50 15.09
C PRO A 572 10.06 -72.00 14.74
N GLU A 573 9.20 -72.83 15.32
CA GLU A 573 9.16 -74.28 15.14
C GLU A 573 8.45 -74.69 13.84
N ALA A 574 7.45 -73.92 13.39
CA ALA A 574 6.84 -74.10 12.08
C ALA A 574 7.84 -73.89 10.93
N ILE A 575 8.67 -72.85 11.04
CA ILE A 575 9.75 -72.54 10.09
C ILE A 575 10.76 -73.70 10.00
N LEU A 576 11.10 -74.34 11.12
CA LEU A 576 11.99 -75.52 11.14
C LEU A 576 11.39 -76.74 10.43
N ALA A 577 10.08 -76.99 10.55
CA ALA A 577 9.40 -78.12 9.90
C ALA A 577 9.31 -77.96 8.36
N LEU A 578 9.08 -76.74 7.86
CA LEU A 578 9.04 -76.45 6.42
C LEU A 578 10.41 -76.58 5.74
N ASN A 579 11.48 -76.16 6.43
CA ASN A 579 12.84 -76.38 5.97
C ASN A 579 13.18 -77.88 5.83
N ALA A 580 12.60 -78.75 6.66
CA ALA A 580 12.75 -80.20 6.53
C ALA A 580 11.96 -80.79 5.34
N ALA A 581 10.77 -80.27 5.02
CA ALA A 581 9.99 -80.68 3.85
C ALA A 581 10.69 -80.30 2.53
N LEU A 582 11.25 -79.08 2.47
CA LEU A 582 12.05 -78.60 1.34
C LEU A 582 13.33 -79.40 1.14
N LYS A 583 13.88 -80.05 2.17
CA LYS A 583 15.02 -80.93 2.01
C LYS A 583 14.69 -82.20 1.19
N LEU A 584 13.43 -82.63 1.16
CA LEU A 584 12.97 -83.81 0.42
C LEU A 584 12.50 -83.48 -1.01
N LYS A 585 11.92 -82.28 -1.21
CA LYS A 585 11.66 -81.72 -2.55
C LYS A 585 12.24 -80.29 -2.62
N PRO A 586 13.55 -80.13 -2.92
CA PRO A 586 14.26 -78.83 -2.87
C PRO A 586 13.77 -77.78 -3.85
N ALA A 587 13.10 -78.19 -4.93
CA ALA A 587 12.48 -77.31 -5.91
C ALA A 587 10.97 -77.09 -5.68
N ASP A 588 10.43 -77.53 -4.53
CA ASP A 588 9.01 -77.43 -4.26
C ASP A 588 8.59 -76.00 -3.88
N VAL A 589 7.89 -75.37 -4.83
CA VAL A 589 7.42 -73.99 -4.72
C VAL A 589 6.38 -73.83 -3.62
N PHE A 590 5.62 -74.89 -3.27
CA PHE A 590 4.59 -74.83 -2.24
C PHE A 590 5.21 -74.76 -0.84
N ALA A 591 6.13 -75.66 -0.49
CA ALA A 591 6.82 -75.66 0.80
C ALA A 591 7.70 -74.40 0.99
N ALA A 592 8.30 -73.87 -0.08
CA ALA A 592 9.06 -72.62 -0.07
C ALA A 592 8.16 -71.40 0.14
N SER A 593 7.00 -71.38 -0.51
CA SER A 593 5.98 -70.33 -0.32
C SER A 593 5.40 -70.34 1.10
N GLN A 594 5.13 -71.51 1.69
CA GLN A 594 4.68 -71.62 3.08
C GLN A 594 5.74 -71.15 4.09
N LEU A 595 7.04 -71.35 3.79
CA LEU A 595 8.14 -70.88 4.63
C LEU A 595 8.21 -69.34 4.67
N GLU A 596 8.09 -68.70 3.51
CA GLU A 596 8.06 -67.23 3.44
C GLU A 596 6.78 -66.66 4.08
N LYS A 597 5.64 -67.33 3.90
CA LYS A 597 4.39 -67.00 4.59
C LYS A 597 4.53 -67.08 6.13
N ALA A 598 5.18 -68.13 6.65
CA ALA A 598 5.44 -68.30 8.08
C ALA A 598 6.35 -67.21 8.67
N LYS A 599 7.39 -66.79 7.94
CA LYS A 599 8.25 -65.66 8.34
C LYS A 599 7.49 -64.33 8.34
N GLY A 600 6.65 -64.10 7.33
CA GLY A 600 5.79 -62.92 7.25
C GLY A 600 4.81 -62.83 8.42
N LEU A 601 4.13 -63.93 8.76
CA LEU A 601 3.20 -64.00 9.89
C LEU A 601 3.89 -63.72 11.24
N LYS A 602 5.13 -64.17 11.43
CA LYS A 602 5.92 -63.85 12.62
C LYS A 602 6.21 -62.34 12.72
N MET A 603 6.66 -61.71 11.64
CA MET A 603 6.94 -60.27 11.63
C MET A 603 5.69 -59.43 11.89
N GLU A 604 4.55 -59.85 11.35
CA GLU A 604 3.26 -59.19 11.57
C GLU A 604 2.78 -59.30 13.02
N TYR A 605 2.98 -60.47 13.63
CA TYR A 605 2.69 -60.71 15.05
C TYR A 605 3.58 -59.85 15.98
N ASP A 606 4.88 -59.81 15.73
CA ASP A 606 5.85 -59.00 16.51
C ASP A 606 5.53 -57.49 16.41
N LYS A 607 5.16 -57.01 15.21
CA LYS A 607 4.72 -55.62 14.98
C LYS A 607 3.44 -55.30 15.73
N LYS A 608 2.47 -56.22 15.78
CA LYS A 608 1.20 -56.05 16.50
C LYS A 608 1.42 -55.94 18.01
N MET A 609 2.36 -56.69 18.58
CA MET A 609 2.71 -56.60 20.00
C MET A 609 3.44 -55.30 20.35
N ALA A 610 4.32 -54.79 19.48
CA ALA A 610 4.99 -53.50 19.67
C ALA A 610 4.03 -52.29 19.60
N LEU A 611 3.04 -52.34 18.69
CA LEU A 611 1.99 -51.32 18.60
C LEU A 611 1.11 -51.32 19.85
N LYS A 612 0.77 -52.50 20.39
CA LYS A 612 0.02 -52.62 21.65
C LYS A 612 0.79 -52.00 22.83
N GLN A 613 2.09 -52.24 22.94
CA GLN A 613 2.91 -51.64 24.01
C GLN A 613 2.98 -50.11 23.89
N SER A 614 3.14 -49.59 22.67
CA SER A 614 3.21 -48.14 22.42
C SER A 614 1.87 -47.45 22.70
N PHE A 615 0.76 -48.14 22.39
CA PHE A 615 -0.59 -47.71 22.78
C PHE A 615 -0.76 -47.65 24.29
N ASP A 616 -0.39 -48.72 25.01
CA ASP A 616 -0.55 -48.81 26.47
C ASP A 616 0.23 -47.66 27.17
N ASN A 617 1.46 -47.36 26.73
CA ASN A 617 2.25 -46.24 27.26
C ASN A 617 1.61 -44.86 27.01
N ALA A 618 1.07 -44.63 25.80
CA ALA A 618 0.43 -43.36 25.45
C ALA A 618 -0.90 -43.15 26.20
N MET A 619 -1.60 -44.25 26.52
CA MET A 619 -2.79 -44.22 27.38
C MET A 619 -2.44 -43.80 28.81
N ASP A 620 -1.39 -44.38 29.39
CA ASP A 620 -0.92 -44.04 30.74
C ASP A 620 -0.49 -42.56 30.84
N GLU A 621 0.22 -42.05 29.82
CA GLU A 621 0.60 -40.64 29.73
C GLU A 621 -0.62 -39.71 29.63
N GLY A 622 -1.61 -40.08 28.80
CA GLY A 622 -2.86 -39.34 28.67
C GLY A 622 -3.66 -39.29 29.97
N ASP A 623 -3.76 -40.42 30.68
CA ASP A 623 -4.41 -40.51 32.00
C ASP A 623 -3.68 -39.66 33.06
N GLY A 624 -2.34 -39.61 33.03
CA GLY A 624 -1.53 -38.75 33.89
C GLY A 624 -1.86 -37.26 33.69
N PHE A 625 -1.76 -36.76 32.46
CA PHE A 625 -2.10 -35.36 32.17
C PHE A 625 -3.57 -35.02 32.46
N TYR A 626 -4.48 -35.98 32.28
CA TYR A 626 -5.89 -35.80 32.61
C TYR A 626 -6.10 -35.61 34.12
N ALA A 627 -5.41 -36.41 34.95
CA ALA A 627 -5.46 -36.28 36.41
C ALA A 627 -4.89 -34.92 36.90
N GLU A 628 -3.85 -34.42 36.23
CA GLU A 628 -3.24 -33.11 36.50
C GLU A 628 -4.06 -31.92 35.95
N LYS A 629 -5.19 -32.18 35.27
CA LYS A 629 -6.06 -31.19 34.61
C LYS A 629 -5.38 -30.44 33.46
N GLU A 630 -4.31 -30.98 32.92
CA GLU A 630 -3.62 -30.48 31.72
C GLU A 630 -4.30 -30.99 30.45
N PHE A 631 -5.56 -30.60 30.26
CA PHE A 631 -6.45 -31.19 29.24
C PHE A 631 -5.92 -31.12 27.80
N VAL A 632 -5.15 -30.09 27.44
CA VAL A 632 -4.54 -29.98 26.10
C VAL A 632 -3.46 -31.04 25.88
N LYS A 633 -2.61 -31.28 26.89
CA LYS A 633 -1.58 -32.33 26.83
C LYS A 633 -2.20 -33.73 26.88
N ALA A 634 -3.20 -33.92 27.75
CA ALA A 634 -3.99 -35.15 27.81
C ALA A 634 -4.64 -35.49 26.46
N ARG A 635 -5.24 -34.50 25.79
CA ARG A 635 -5.80 -34.68 24.44
C ARG A 635 -4.75 -35.10 23.43
N SER A 636 -3.56 -34.50 23.45
CA SER A 636 -2.47 -34.87 22.54
C SER A 636 -2.00 -36.31 22.77
N ALA A 637 -1.85 -36.74 24.04
CA ALA A 637 -1.43 -38.08 24.40
C ALA A 637 -2.46 -39.15 24.01
N TYR A 638 -3.76 -38.93 24.22
CA TYR A 638 -4.81 -39.86 23.76
C TYR A 638 -4.96 -39.89 22.23
N LEU A 639 -4.73 -38.78 21.52
CA LEU A 639 -4.65 -38.78 20.05
C LEU A 639 -3.46 -39.60 19.55
N SER A 640 -2.32 -39.50 20.24
CA SER A 640 -1.15 -40.34 20.00
C SER A 640 -1.46 -41.83 20.20
N ALA A 641 -2.16 -42.18 21.29
CA ALA A 641 -2.65 -43.54 21.52
C ALA A 641 -3.53 -44.05 20.36
N LEU A 642 -4.53 -43.27 19.92
CA LEU A 642 -5.36 -43.63 18.76
C LEU A 642 -4.59 -43.73 17.44
N GLY A 643 -3.41 -43.10 17.33
CA GLY A 643 -2.49 -43.28 16.22
C GLY A 643 -1.89 -44.69 16.15
N PHE A 644 -1.73 -45.37 17.29
CA PHE A 644 -1.24 -46.76 17.37
C PHE A 644 -2.38 -47.79 17.24
N ILE A 645 -3.53 -47.55 17.86
CA ILE A 645 -4.74 -48.39 17.75
C ILE A 645 -5.95 -47.50 17.44
N PRO A 646 -6.32 -47.37 16.15
CA PRO A 646 -7.47 -46.57 15.76
C PRO A 646 -8.78 -47.09 16.34
N ASN A 647 -9.69 -46.17 16.68
CA ASN A 647 -11.03 -46.45 17.20
C ASN A 647 -11.09 -47.22 18.53
N GLU A 648 -10.00 -47.23 19.32
CA GLU A 648 -10.07 -47.78 20.67
C GLU A 648 -11.08 -46.99 21.53
N ARG A 649 -11.97 -47.71 22.18
CA ARG A 649 -13.19 -47.16 22.80
C ARG A 649 -12.88 -46.24 23.98
N THR A 650 -11.88 -46.57 24.77
CA THR A 650 -11.51 -45.88 26.01
C THR A 650 -10.84 -44.53 25.70
N ALA A 651 -9.84 -44.52 24.81
CA ALA A 651 -9.15 -43.32 24.33
C ALA A 651 -10.14 -42.36 23.64
N THR A 652 -11.03 -42.89 22.81
CA THR A 652 -12.07 -42.09 22.12
C THR A 652 -13.04 -41.44 23.11
N LYS A 653 -13.46 -42.17 24.16
CA LYS A 653 -14.33 -41.63 25.21
C LYS A 653 -13.64 -40.50 25.99
N LYS A 654 -12.38 -40.70 26.40
CA LYS A 654 -11.58 -39.70 27.11
C LYS A 654 -11.39 -38.41 26.29
N LEU A 655 -11.17 -38.53 24.99
CA LEU A 655 -11.11 -37.38 24.08
C LEU A 655 -12.42 -36.62 24.00
N GLY A 656 -13.56 -37.32 23.95
CA GLY A 656 -14.88 -36.69 24.00
C GLY A 656 -15.10 -35.87 25.28
N GLU A 657 -14.75 -36.44 26.43
CA GLU A 657 -14.83 -35.74 27.74
C GLU A 657 -13.93 -34.49 27.78
N ILE A 658 -12.69 -34.59 27.28
CA ILE A 658 -11.76 -33.46 27.22
C ILE A 658 -12.28 -32.36 26.29
N ASN A 659 -12.79 -32.71 25.11
CA ASN A 659 -13.27 -31.74 24.14
C ASN A 659 -14.41 -30.90 24.71
N ILE A 660 -15.36 -31.52 25.42
CA ILE A 660 -16.44 -30.81 26.11
C ILE A 660 -15.89 -29.82 27.16
N ILE A 661 -14.88 -30.23 27.93
CA ILE A 661 -14.24 -29.37 28.94
C ILE A 661 -13.53 -28.17 28.30
N LEU A 662 -12.80 -28.40 27.20
CA LEU A 662 -12.09 -27.37 26.46
C LEU A 662 -13.07 -26.40 25.78
N GLU A 663 -14.15 -26.91 25.18
CA GLU A 663 -15.21 -26.10 24.58
C GLU A 663 -15.90 -25.21 25.62
N ARG A 664 -16.23 -25.75 26.80
CA ARG A 664 -16.82 -24.94 27.89
C ARG A 664 -15.87 -23.84 28.36
N LYS A 665 -14.58 -24.15 28.55
CA LYS A 665 -13.57 -23.15 28.94
C LYS A 665 -13.40 -22.06 27.87
N ALA A 666 -13.40 -22.44 26.59
CA ALA A 666 -13.33 -21.50 25.48
C ALA A 666 -14.59 -20.60 25.44
N ALA A 667 -15.78 -21.17 25.68
CA ALA A 667 -17.03 -20.42 25.73
C ALA A 667 -17.08 -19.42 26.90
N GLU A 668 -16.64 -19.82 28.10
CA GLU A 668 -16.53 -18.94 29.28
C GLU A 668 -15.54 -17.79 29.05
N LEU A 669 -14.37 -18.10 28.48
CA LEU A 669 -13.37 -17.10 28.11
C LEU A 669 -13.93 -16.12 27.08
N ASN A 670 -14.62 -16.63 26.05
CA ASN A 670 -15.23 -15.80 25.01
C ASN A 670 -16.34 -14.91 25.57
N LYS A 671 -17.18 -15.42 26.47
CA LYS A 671 -18.21 -14.63 27.16
C LYS A 671 -17.59 -13.47 27.95
N LYS A 672 -16.55 -13.76 28.75
CA LYS A 672 -15.87 -12.74 29.56
C LYS A 672 -15.19 -11.67 28.69
N TYR A 673 -14.60 -12.08 27.56
CA TYR A 673 -14.04 -11.17 26.57
C TYR A 673 -15.14 -10.23 26.01
N GLN A 674 -16.25 -10.78 25.53
CA GLN A 674 -17.35 -10.00 24.96
C GLN A 674 -17.97 -9.02 25.97
N GLU A 675 -18.19 -9.46 27.20
CA GLU A 675 -18.68 -8.57 28.27
C GLU A 675 -17.69 -7.43 28.58
N THR A 676 -16.38 -7.67 28.47
CA THR A 676 -15.35 -6.64 28.69
C THR A 676 -15.28 -5.66 27.52
N ILE A 677 -15.42 -6.14 26.28
CA ILE A 677 -15.51 -5.29 25.08
C ILE A 677 -16.72 -4.35 25.16
N VAL A 678 -17.90 -4.88 25.45
CA VAL A 678 -19.11 -4.04 25.57
C VAL A 678 -18.94 -2.95 26.64
N LYS A 679 -18.30 -3.27 27.77
CA LYS A 679 -17.99 -2.26 28.80
C LYS A 679 -16.99 -1.21 28.29
N ALA A 680 -15.95 -1.63 27.59
CA ALA A 680 -14.94 -0.74 27.04
C ALA A 680 -15.53 0.20 25.97
N ASP A 681 -16.33 -0.33 25.05
CA ASP A 681 -17.02 0.41 24.00
C ASP A 681 -18.00 1.45 24.59
N ASN A 682 -18.80 1.06 25.60
CA ASN A 682 -19.69 2.00 26.28
C ASN A 682 -18.92 3.16 26.96
N LEU A 683 -17.74 2.90 27.53
CA LEU A 683 -16.90 3.94 28.13
C LEU A 683 -16.27 4.85 27.06
N PHE A 684 -15.86 4.27 25.94
CA PHE A 684 -15.33 4.99 24.78
C PHE A 684 -16.40 5.94 24.21
N ASP A 685 -17.61 5.44 23.96
CA ASP A 685 -18.74 6.23 23.46
C ASP A 685 -19.16 7.33 24.43
N ALA A 686 -19.04 7.08 25.75
CA ALA A 686 -19.25 8.07 26.79
C ALA A 686 -18.10 9.09 26.92
N SER A 687 -17.08 9.05 26.05
CA SER A 687 -15.86 9.88 26.14
C SER A 687 -15.04 9.72 27.42
N ASN A 688 -15.25 8.65 28.18
CA ASN A 688 -14.41 8.28 29.33
C ASN A 688 -13.20 7.45 28.85
N LEU A 689 -12.31 8.13 28.13
CA LEU A 689 -11.25 7.50 27.33
C LEU A 689 -10.22 6.75 28.19
N SER A 690 -9.88 7.26 29.38
CA SER A 690 -8.92 6.61 30.29
C SER A 690 -9.43 5.27 30.82
N ASP A 691 -10.70 5.22 31.25
CA ASP A 691 -11.32 3.99 31.75
C ASP A 691 -11.59 2.99 30.61
N ALA A 692 -11.91 3.48 29.41
CA ALA A 692 -12.03 2.65 28.21
C ALA A 692 -10.71 1.91 27.90
N ILE A 693 -9.57 2.60 27.96
CA ILE A 693 -8.24 1.99 27.78
C ILE A 693 -7.99 0.87 28.80
N VAL A 694 -8.37 1.06 30.07
CA VAL A 694 -8.23 0.01 31.09
C VAL A 694 -9.04 -1.23 30.72
N GLN A 695 -10.29 -1.07 30.30
CA GLN A 695 -11.12 -2.20 29.89
C GLN A 695 -10.63 -2.87 28.61
N TYR A 696 -10.18 -2.11 27.60
CA TYR A 696 -9.56 -2.69 26.41
C TYR A 696 -8.26 -3.44 26.71
N LYS A 697 -7.44 -2.97 27.66
CA LYS A 697 -6.25 -3.70 28.13
C LYS A 697 -6.64 -5.02 28.80
N ILE A 698 -7.72 -5.03 29.60
CA ILE A 698 -8.25 -6.26 30.20
C ILE A 698 -8.74 -7.21 29.09
N ALA A 699 -9.50 -6.73 28.10
CA ALA A 699 -9.94 -7.55 26.97
C ALA A 699 -8.77 -8.11 26.16
N SER A 700 -7.73 -7.30 25.91
CA SER A 700 -6.50 -7.74 25.25
C SER A 700 -5.74 -8.80 26.06
N SER A 701 -5.77 -8.75 27.39
CA SER A 701 -5.17 -9.79 28.24
C SER A 701 -5.96 -11.10 28.24
N LEU A 702 -7.28 -11.05 28.03
CA LEU A 702 -8.15 -12.23 27.95
C LEU A 702 -7.97 -12.98 26.62
N LYS A 703 -7.76 -12.23 25.53
CA LYS A 703 -7.49 -12.77 24.19
C LYS A 703 -6.40 -11.95 23.45
N PRO A 704 -5.12 -12.27 23.70
CA PRO A 704 -3.99 -11.52 23.13
C PRO A 704 -3.90 -11.57 21.60
N GLU A 705 -4.52 -12.56 20.97
CA GLU A 705 -4.60 -12.74 19.51
C GLU A 705 -5.58 -11.78 18.81
N GLU A 706 -6.56 -11.23 19.53
CA GLU A 706 -7.57 -10.32 18.96
C GLU A 706 -6.96 -8.92 18.74
N THR A 707 -7.20 -8.35 17.57
CA THR A 707 -6.68 -7.02 17.20
C THR A 707 -7.58 -5.88 17.69
N TYR A 708 -8.90 -6.10 17.74
CA TYR A 708 -9.89 -5.08 18.09
C TYR A 708 -9.57 -4.27 19.37
N PRO A 709 -9.24 -4.87 20.53
CA PRO A 709 -8.90 -4.09 21.72
C PRO A 709 -7.61 -3.27 21.56
N LYS A 710 -6.64 -3.77 20.78
CA LYS A 710 -5.35 -3.08 20.55
C LYS A 710 -5.55 -1.87 19.63
N ASP A 711 -6.33 -2.04 18.57
CA ASP A 711 -6.69 -0.98 17.64
C ASP A 711 -7.48 0.11 18.38
N LYS A 712 -8.44 -0.27 19.22
CA LYS A 712 -9.19 0.66 20.06
C LYS A 712 -8.34 1.40 21.09
N ILE A 713 -7.33 0.77 21.69
CA ILE A 713 -6.37 1.46 22.57
C ILE A 713 -5.60 2.53 21.78
N ALA A 714 -5.11 2.19 20.58
CA ALA A 714 -4.38 3.14 19.74
C ALA A 714 -5.26 4.33 19.31
N GLU A 715 -6.50 4.05 18.89
CA GLU A 715 -7.51 5.07 18.56
C GLU A 715 -7.81 5.97 19.77
N THR A 716 -8.03 5.37 20.94
CA THR A 716 -8.32 6.11 22.17
C THR A 716 -7.16 7.01 22.59
N ASN A 717 -5.92 6.51 22.49
CA ASN A 717 -4.72 7.32 22.75
C ASN A 717 -4.60 8.50 21.77
N SER A 718 -4.87 8.27 20.48
CA SER A 718 -4.83 9.32 19.45
C SER A 718 -5.87 10.41 19.73
N LEU A 719 -7.07 10.04 20.17
CA LEU A 719 -8.12 10.98 20.58
C LEU A 719 -7.75 11.77 21.84
N ILE A 720 -7.08 11.15 22.82
CA ILE A 720 -6.56 11.85 24.01
C ILE A 720 -5.50 12.88 23.60
N GLU A 721 -4.55 12.48 22.75
CA GLU A 721 -3.50 13.36 22.24
C GLU A 721 -4.07 14.53 21.43
N GLU A 722 -5.06 14.28 20.57
CA GLU A 722 -5.73 15.34 19.81
C GLU A 722 -6.46 16.33 20.74
N LYS A 723 -7.22 15.83 21.72
CA LYS A 723 -7.89 16.68 22.72
C LYS A 723 -6.88 17.51 23.51
N LEU A 724 -5.78 16.91 23.95
CA LEU A 724 -4.72 17.60 24.67
C LEU A 724 -4.05 18.68 23.80
N ARG A 725 -3.77 18.37 22.53
CA ARG A 725 -3.23 19.33 21.57
C ARG A 725 -4.16 20.52 21.36
N LEU A 726 -5.46 20.28 21.22
CA LEU A 726 -6.46 21.35 21.08
C LEU A 726 -6.55 22.24 22.33
N VAL A 727 -6.47 21.65 23.52
CA VAL A 727 -6.43 22.39 24.79
C VAL A 727 -5.15 23.22 24.89
N LYS A 728 -3.98 22.62 24.60
CA LYS A 728 -2.68 23.32 24.57
C LYS A 728 -2.67 24.46 23.56
N ASN A 729 -3.24 24.28 22.37
CA ASN A 729 -3.33 25.37 21.37
C ASN A 729 -4.19 26.53 21.87
N LYS A 730 -5.35 26.24 22.49
CA LYS A 730 -6.20 27.28 23.10
C LYS A 730 -5.48 28.01 24.25
N PHE A 731 -4.74 27.27 25.07
CA PHE A 731 -3.92 27.81 26.14
C PHE A 731 -2.82 28.73 25.59
N ASN A 732 -2.03 28.27 24.62
CA ASN A 732 -0.96 29.04 23.99
C ASN A 732 -1.46 30.33 23.35
N LEU A 733 -2.63 30.30 22.68
CA LEU A 733 -3.26 31.51 22.14
C LEU A 733 -3.71 32.48 23.23
N ALA A 734 -4.25 31.97 24.35
CA ALA A 734 -4.64 32.79 25.49
C ALA A 734 -3.40 33.42 26.18
N ILE A 735 -2.30 32.68 26.30
CA ILE A 735 -1.02 33.18 26.79
C ILE A 735 -0.46 34.25 25.87
N ALA A 736 -0.41 34.03 24.56
CA ALA A 736 0.10 35.02 23.62
C ALA A 736 -0.67 36.35 23.66
N ASP A 737 -1.99 36.30 23.82
CA ASP A 737 -2.81 37.51 24.03
C ASP A 737 -2.50 38.20 25.37
N ALA A 738 -2.35 37.42 26.44
CA ALA A 738 -1.99 37.92 27.77
C ALA A 738 -0.60 38.57 27.80
N ASP A 739 0.42 37.92 27.22
CA ASP A 739 1.79 38.42 27.11
C ASP A 739 1.85 39.71 26.28
N LYS A 740 1.07 39.79 25.20
CA LYS A 740 0.95 41.01 24.38
C LYS A 740 0.38 42.18 25.19
N LEU A 741 -0.64 41.93 26.01
CA LEU A 741 -1.24 42.94 26.88
C LEU A 741 -0.27 43.36 28.00
N TYR A 742 0.49 42.41 28.54
CA TYR A 742 1.54 42.67 29.52
C TYR A 742 2.65 43.55 28.94
N ALA A 743 3.18 43.21 27.76
CA ALA A 743 4.20 43.99 27.05
C ALA A 743 3.73 45.42 26.72
N ALA A 744 2.44 45.59 26.41
CA ALA A 744 1.81 46.89 26.21
C ALA A 744 1.56 47.67 27.52
N LYS A 745 1.95 47.12 28.68
CA LYS A 745 1.70 47.65 30.03
C LYS A 745 0.21 47.85 30.35
N ILE A 746 -0.66 47.03 29.77
CA ILE A 746 -2.12 47.02 30.04
C ILE A 746 -2.41 45.89 31.03
N TYR A 747 -1.91 46.07 32.25
CA TYR A 747 -1.80 45.04 33.26
C TYR A 747 -3.15 44.47 33.74
N ASP A 748 -4.18 45.29 33.84
CA ASP A 748 -5.55 44.89 34.17
C ASP A 748 -6.11 43.86 33.17
N LYS A 749 -5.90 44.10 31.87
CA LYS A 749 -6.33 43.18 30.82
C LYS A 749 -5.43 41.95 30.75
N ALA A 750 -4.12 42.12 30.96
CA ALA A 750 -3.17 41.02 30.99
C ALA A 750 -3.52 40.01 32.10
N ILE A 751 -3.77 40.49 33.34
CA ILE A 751 -4.22 39.63 34.46
C ILE A 751 -5.48 38.86 34.08
N THR A 752 -6.48 39.54 33.50
CA THR A 752 -7.73 38.89 33.07
C THR A 752 -7.47 37.80 32.02
N ALA A 753 -6.56 38.06 31.08
CA ALA A 753 -6.20 37.10 30.03
C ALA A 753 -5.41 35.90 30.60
N TYR A 754 -4.48 36.12 31.54
CA TYR A 754 -3.79 35.03 32.24
C TYR A 754 -4.75 34.18 33.09
N GLN A 755 -5.69 34.80 33.82
CA GLN A 755 -6.73 34.07 34.56
C GLN A 755 -7.62 33.22 33.64
N LYS A 756 -7.81 33.66 32.40
CA LYS A 756 -8.52 32.87 31.38
C LYS A 756 -7.67 31.71 30.87
N ALA A 757 -6.36 31.91 30.67
CA ALA A 757 -5.43 30.86 30.29
C ALA A 757 -5.33 29.78 31.39
N ASP A 758 -5.21 30.19 32.65
CA ASP A 758 -5.21 29.32 33.83
C ASP A 758 -6.44 28.40 33.87
N LYS A 759 -7.65 28.95 33.61
CA LYS A 759 -8.87 28.14 33.50
C LYS A 759 -8.89 27.15 32.34
N ILE A 760 -8.11 27.40 31.27
CA ILE A 760 -8.02 26.48 30.12
C ILE A 760 -7.08 25.32 30.46
N PHE A 761 -6.00 25.58 31.19
CA PHE A 761 -5.05 24.55 31.59
C PHE A 761 -4.47 24.82 33.00
N PRO A 762 -5.19 24.40 34.06
CA PRO A 762 -4.85 24.76 35.46
C PRO A 762 -3.59 24.12 36.01
N GLU A 763 -3.00 23.16 35.28
CA GLU A 763 -1.76 22.48 35.69
C GLU A 763 -0.50 23.29 35.35
N GLU A 764 -0.64 24.32 34.50
CA GLU A 764 0.46 25.19 34.08
C GLU A 764 0.64 26.36 35.06
N THR A 765 1.85 26.56 35.57
CA THR A 765 2.12 27.59 36.61
C THR A 765 2.36 28.99 36.03
N TYR A 766 2.67 29.09 34.73
CA TYR A 766 3.06 30.35 34.09
C TYR A 766 2.00 31.48 34.22
N PRO A 767 0.69 31.27 33.99
CA PRO A 767 -0.31 32.32 34.18
C PRO A 767 -0.35 32.88 35.59
N GLU A 768 -0.30 32.02 36.61
CA GLU A 768 -0.34 32.40 38.03
C GLU A 768 0.89 33.26 38.39
N GLU A 769 2.07 32.83 37.94
CA GLU A 769 3.33 33.54 38.14
C GLU A 769 3.32 34.93 37.50
N MET A 770 2.75 35.06 36.30
CA MET A 770 2.63 36.34 35.61
C MET A 770 1.63 37.27 36.29
N ILE A 771 0.49 36.75 36.79
CA ILE A 771 -0.45 37.53 37.60
C ILE A 771 0.26 38.05 38.85
N LYS A 772 0.97 37.19 39.57
CA LYS A 772 1.73 37.57 40.76
C LYS A 772 2.78 38.63 40.45
N LYS A 773 3.55 38.46 39.37
CA LYS A 773 4.57 39.42 38.91
C LYS A 773 3.97 40.80 38.62
N ILE A 774 2.81 40.84 37.98
CA ILE A 774 2.09 42.10 37.71
C ILE A 774 1.62 42.74 39.02
N THR A 775 1.04 41.96 39.94
CA THR A 775 0.58 42.44 41.25
C THR A 775 1.74 43.02 42.06
N ASP A 776 2.85 42.30 42.17
CA ASP A 776 4.07 42.73 42.87
C ASP A 776 4.64 44.04 42.26
N LEU A 777 4.60 44.17 40.93
CA LEU A 777 5.01 45.39 40.23
C LEU A 777 4.12 46.59 40.57
N ILE A 778 2.80 46.41 40.53
CA ILE A 778 1.83 47.45 40.90
C ILE A 778 1.97 47.84 42.38
N GLU A 779 2.22 46.88 43.25
CA GLU A 779 2.46 47.14 44.68
C GLU A 779 3.71 47.96 44.94
N THR A 780 4.81 47.62 44.25
CA THR A 780 6.12 48.26 44.41
C THR A 780 6.12 49.68 43.85
N ASN A 781 5.40 49.93 42.75
CA ASN A 781 5.30 51.24 42.10
C ASN A 781 4.27 52.17 42.76
N ALA A 782 4.20 52.16 44.09
CA ALA A 782 3.29 52.99 44.88
C ALA A 782 3.57 54.49 44.67
N ILE A 783 2.50 55.27 44.51
CA ILE A 783 2.53 56.73 44.52
C ILE A 783 1.98 57.26 45.84
N VAL A 784 0.78 56.79 46.22
CA VAL A 784 0.11 57.24 47.44
C VAL A 784 -0.78 56.14 48.01
N ASP A 785 -0.69 55.96 49.32
CA ASP A 785 -1.60 55.12 50.09
C ASP A 785 -2.76 55.98 50.60
N VAL A 786 -3.95 55.71 50.08
CA VAL A 786 -5.19 56.39 50.45
C VAL A 786 -5.76 55.72 51.70
N ILE A 787 -5.83 54.39 51.74
CA ILE A 787 -6.15 53.61 52.94
C ILE A 787 -4.94 52.74 53.27
N LYS A 788 -4.41 52.87 54.49
CA LYS A 788 -3.25 52.12 55.01
C LYS A 788 -3.51 51.36 56.31
N VAL A 789 -4.70 51.56 56.89
CA VAL A 789 -5.18 50.89 58.09
C VAL A 789 -6.46 50.17 57.70
N PRO A 790 -6.64 48.90 58.11
CA PRO A 790 -7.89 48.18 57.88
C PRO A 790 -9.11 49.02 58.25
N THR A 791 -9.92 49.33 57.26
CA THR A 791 -11.09 50.21 57.39
C THR A 791 -12.32 49.44 56.97
N ILE A 792 -13.26 49.27 57.90
CA ILE A 792 -14.55 48.64 57.63
C ILE A 792 -15.51 49.70 57.11
N ILE A 793 -16.09 49.46 55.94
CA ILE A 793 -17.08 50.32 55.31
C ILE A 793 -18.37 49.52 55.22
N ASN A 794 -19.36 49.95 56.01
CA ASN A 794 -20.64 49.26 56.06
C ASN A 794 -21.49 49.55 54.80
N SER A 795 -22.33 48.60 54.45
CA SER A 795 -23.29 48.71 53.35
C SER A 795 -24.09 50.02 53.42
N GLY A 796 -24.24 50.68 52.27
CA GLY A 796 -25.00 51.93 52.16
C GLY A 796 -24.31 53.17 52.75
N LYS A 797 -23.08 53.06 53.26
CA LYS A 797 -22.28 54.20 53.72
C LYS A 797 -21.22 54.58 52.69
N THR A 798 -21.01 55.88 52.51
CA THR A 798 -19.92 56.40 51.68
C THR A 798 -18.79 56.86 52.58
N GLU A 799 -17.62 56.24 52.45
CA GLU A 799 -16.39 56.73 53.08
C GLU A 799 -15.61 57.55 52.07
N LYS A 800 -15.26 58.80 52.40
CA LYS A 800 -14.48 59.69 51.52
C LYS A 800 -13.13 59.97 52.14
N ILE A 801 -12.08 59.57 51.44
CA ILE A 801 -10.69 59.71 51.88
C ILE A 801 -9.97 60.73 51.01
N MET A 802 -9.31 61.69 51.67
CA MET A 802 -8.53 62.74 51.02
C MET A 802 -7.09 62.26 50.78
N PHE A 803 -6.46 62.71 49.69
CA PHE A 803 -5.05 62.47 49.39
C PHE A 803 -4.43 63.67 48.65
N GLU A 804 -3.10 63.78 48.67
CA GLU A 804 -2.40 64.84 47.95
C GLU A 804 -2.44 64.62 46.43
N PRO A 805 -2.78 65.65 45.62
CA PRO A 805 -2.85 65.51 44.16
C PRO A 805 -1.57 64.91 43.56
N ILE A 806 -1.76 63.94 42.68
CA ILE A 806 -0.66 63.23 42.00
C ILE A 806 -0.03 64.11 40.92
N ARG A 807 1.27 64.05 40.69
CA ARG A 807 1.93 64.82 39.62
C ARG A 807 1.40 64.46 38.22
N ILE A 808 1.15 65.46 37.38
CA ILE A 808 0.51 65.29 36.06
C ILE A 808 1.22 64.29 35.14
N ASN A 809 2.56 64.21 35.21
CA ASN A 809 3.38 63.38 34.34
C ASN A 809 3.24 61.87 34.58
N VAL A 810 2.72 61.44 35.74
CA VAL A 810 2.52 60.01 36.03
C VAL A 810 1.06 59.58 35.95
N ARG A 811 0.10 60.51 35.84
CA ARG A 811 -1.34 60.21 35.96
C ARG A 811 -1.85 59.23 34.90
N LYS A 812 -1.32 59.28 33.68
CA LYS A 812 -1.74 58.40 32.57
C LYS A 812 -1.38 56.93 32.78
N SER A 813 -0.39 56.67 33.62
CA SER A 813 0.07 55.33 33.99
C SER A 813 -0.59 54.81 35.28
N ASN A 814 -1.57 55.52 35.85
CA ASN A 814 -2.08 55.19 37.17
C ASN A 814 -2.98 53.95 37.20
N TYR A 815 -2.76 53.16 38.25
CA TYR A 815 -3.55 52.04 38.70
C TYR A 815 -4.00 52.27 40.14
N ILE A 816 -5.16 51.73 40.50
CA ILE A 816 -5.61 51.61 41.89
C ILE A 816 -5.55 50.15 42.27
N LEU A 817 -4.79 49.85 43.32
CA LEU A 817 -4.77 48.56 43.99
C LEU A 817 -5.66 48.63 45.23
N VAL A 818 -6.62 47.72 45.33
CA VAL A 818 -7.47 47.57 46.51
C VAL A 818 -7.29 46.16 47.05
N LYS A 819 -6.87 46.04 48.31
CA LYS A 819 -6.91 44.76 49.04
C LYS A 819 -8.11 44.79 49.97
N ALA A 820 -9.08 43.91 49.71
CA ALA A 820 -10.34 43.95 50.43
C ALA A 820 -10.89 42.56 50.76
N LYS A 821 -11.49 42.46 51.96
CA LYS A 821 -12.10 41.24 52.48
C LYS A 821 -13.61 41.43 52.60
N ASN A 822 -14.37 40.51 52.00
CA ASN A 822 -15.83 40.45 52.11
C ASN A 822 -16.22 40.02 53.53
N LEU A 823 -17.13 40.79 54.17
CA LEU A 823 -17.61 40.51 55.53
C LEU A 823 -19.08 40.04 55.58
N SER A 824 -19.80 40.09 54.45
CA SER A 824 -21.23 39.75 54.37
C SER A 824 -21.52 38.39 53.78
N GLY A 825 -20.52 37.73 53.17
CA GLY A 825 -20.63 36.37 52.63
C GLY A 825 -21.37 36.29 51.29
N ASN A 826 -22.26 37.24 50.97
CA ASN A 826 -22.88 37.37 49.65
C ASN A 826 -22.01 38.20 48.69
N SER A 827 -22.22 38.05 47.38
CA SER A 827 -21.60 38.94 46.38
C SER A 827 -22.30 40.30 46.35
N PHE A 828 -21.53 41.38 46.12
CA PHE A 828 -22.03 42.75 46.00
C PHE A 828 -21.09 43.63 45.18
N LYS A 829 -21.47 44.89 44.95
CA LYS A 829 -20.67 45.88 44.22
C LYS A 829 -20.16 46.97 45.14
N ILE A 830 -18.95 47.43 44.87
CA ILE A 830 -18.36 48.62 45.47
C ILE A 830 -18.24 49.68 44.38
N ILE A 831 -18.84 50.84 44.62
CA ILE A 831 -18.73 52.02 43.77
C ILE A 831 -17.62 52.90 44.33
N PHE A 832 -16.55 53.04 43.56
CA PHE A 832 -15.50 54.01 43.82
C PHE A 832 -15.81 55.30 43.08
N GLY A 833 -15.70 56.43 43.77
CA GLY A 833 -15.75 57.77 43.17
C GLY A 833 -14.43 58.47 43.37
N TYR A 834 -14.10 59.43 42.51
CA TYR A 834 -12.96 60.32 42.72
C TYR A 834 -13.30 61.72 42.24
N GLY A 835 -12.60 62.72 42.78
CA GLY A 835 -12.82 64.10 42.38
C GLY A 835 -11.85 65.08 43.01
N SER A 836 -12.13 66.35 42.78
CA SER A 836 -11.34 67.48 43.27
C SER A 836 -12.20 68.37 44.18
N LYS A 837 -11.66 69.55 44.55
CA LYS A 837 -12.41 70.58 45.29
C LYS A 837 -13.64 71.11 44.53
N THR A 838 -13.68 70.98 43.19
CA THR A 838 -14.81 71.47 42.36
C THR A 838 -15.95 70.47 42.24
N GLY A 839 -15.76 69.22 42.65
CA GLY A 839 -16.79 68.18 42.62
C GLY A 839 -16.26 66.80 42.22
N LYS A 840 -17.19 65.87 41.95
CA LYS A 840 -16.89 64.50 41.48
C LYS A 840 -16.44 64.56 40.02
N ASN A 841 -15.31 63.95 39.73
CA ASN A 841 -14.72 63.87 38.39
C ASN A 841 -14.98 62.53 37.71
N GLY A 842 -15.08 61.45 38.48
CA GLY A 842 -15.38 60.14 37.91
C GLY A 842 -15.54 59.06 38.97
N GLY A 843 -15.41 57.81 38.53
CA GLY A 843 -15.54 56.63 39.38
C GLY A 843 -15.43 55.33 38.59
N PHE A 844 -15.38 54.22 39.31
CA PHE A 844 -15.37 52.86 38.76
C PHE A 844 -16.09 51.92 39.73
N VAL A 845 -16.45 50.75 39.24
CA VAL A 845 -17.20 49.75 40.03
C VAL A 845 -16.38 48.47 40.10
N VAL A 846 -16.29 47.90 41.30
CA VAL A 846 -15.63 46.61 41.57
C VAL A 846 -16.69 45.65 42.07
N SER A 847 -16.75 44.46 41.46
CA SER A 847 -17.60 43.37 41.95
C SER A 847 -16.82 42.55 42.97
N VAL A 848 -17.41 42.36 44.16
CA VAL A 848 -16.86 41.54 45.23
C VAL A 848 -17.54 40.17 45.17
N PRO A 849 -16.79 39.07 45.00
CA PRO A 849 -17.34 37.72 44.97
C PRO A 849 -17.87 37.30 46.35
N GLU A 850 -18.73 36.28 46.37
CA GLU A 850 -19.18 35.65 47.61
C GLU A 850 -18.02 34.98 48.36
N GLY A 851 -18.16 34.83 49.67
CA GLY A 851 -17.12 34.26 50.55
C GLY A 851 -16.49 35.28 51.50
N ASN A 852 -15.49 34.83 52.28
CA ASN A 852 -14.83 35.62 53.33
C ASN A 852 -13.32 35.80 53.08
N GLU A 853 -12.87 35.60 51.84
CA GLU A 853 -11.45 35.68 51.47
C GLU A 853 -11.03 37.13 51.15
N SER A 854 -9.75 37.42 51.38
CA SER A 854 -9.13 38.68 50.95
C SER A 854 -8.82 38.60 49.47
N ASN A 855 -9.25 39.59 48.70
CA ASN A 855 -9.06 39.68 47.26
C ASN A 855 -8.31 40.96 46.90
N ASP A 856 -7.44 40.86 45.91
CA ASP A 856 -6.68 41.97 45.37
C ASP A 856 -7.31 42.43 44.05
N TYR A 857 -7.66 43.72 43.97
CA TYR A 857 -8.29 44.32 42.80
C TYR A 857 -7.36 45.37 42.21
N ILE A 858 -6.99 45.20 40.93
CA ILE A 858 -6.12 46.12 40.20
C ILE A 858 -6.93 46.80 39.10
N ILE A 859 -7.12 48.11 39.23
CA ILE A 859 -7.98 48.91 38.34
C ILE A 859 -7.16 49.96 37.62
N ARG A 860 -7.21 49.97 36.28
CA ARG A 860 -6.60 51.03 35.48
C ARG A 860 -7.47 52.28 35.50
N VAL A 861 -6.93 53.38 36.03
CA VAL A 861 -7.61 54.69 36.06
C VAL A 861 -6.93 55.75 35.20
N GLY A 862 -5.66 55.54 34.84
CA GLY A 862 -4.89 56.51 34.05
C GLY A 862 -5.39 56.76 32.63
N ASN A 863 -6.31 55.94 32.11
CA ASN A 863 -6.97 56.17 30.82
C ASN A 863 -8.27 57.00 30.95
N GLN A 864 -8.70 57.36 32.16
CA GLN A 864 -9.93 58.12 32.37
C GLN A 864 -9.65 59.62 32.24
N TYR A 865 -10.35 60.29 31.32
CA TYR A 865 -10.10 61.70 30.95
C TYR A 865 -9.89 62.62 32.15
N LYS A 866 -10.86 62.66 33.07
CA LYS A 866 -10.79 63.52 34.26
C LYS A 866 -9.88 63.01 35.38
N TRP A 867 -9.43 61.75 35.32
CA TRP A 867 -8.38 61.27 36.22
C TRP A 867 -7.04 61.91 35.89
N PHE A 868 -6.66 61.89 34.60
CA PHE A 868 -5.37 62.40 34.16
C PHE A 868 -5.34 63.91 33.85
N SER A 869 -6.50 64.56 33.64
CA SER A 869 -6.56 66.01 33.36
C SER A 869 -6.67 66.88 34.61
N ASP A 870 -7.26 66.38 35.70
CA ASP A 870 -7.66 67.21 36.85
C ASP A 870 -6.89 66.83 38.13
N ASP A 871 -6.78 67.77 39.07
CA ASP A 871 -6.13 67.60 40.37
C ASP A 871 -7.06 66.89 41.37
N ASN A 872 -7.30 65.61 41.11
CA ASN A 872 -8.07 64.76 42.01
C ASN A 872 -7.36 64.65 43.36
N ASN A 873 -8.11 64.85 44.45
CA ASN A 873 -7.59 64.89 45.81
C ASN A 873 -8.46 64.13 46.82
N TRP A 874 -9.44 63.36 46.33
CA TRP A 874 -10.19 62.42 47.16
C TRP A 874 -10.67 61.20 46.36
N ILE A 875 -10.79 60.08 47.05
CA ILE A 875 -11.50 58.87 46.60
C ILE A 875 -12.63 58.59 47.59
N SER A 876 -13.81 58.27 47.08
CA SER A 876 -14.93 57.78 47.88
C SER A 876 -15.16 56.29 47.62
N VAL A 877 -15.52 55.54 48.64
CA VAL A 877 -15.85 54.12 48.56
C VAL A 877 -17.27 53.92 49.10
N TYR A 878 -18.12 53.27 48.30
CA TYR A 878 -19.51 53.01 48.64
C TYR A 878 -19.90 51.56 48.28
N PRO A 879 -20.01 50.66 49.25
CA PRO A 879 -20.53 49.32 49.02
C PRO A 879 -22.07 49.31 49.05
N GLU A 880 -22.70 48.70 48.03
CA GLU A 880 -24.16 48.79 47.84
C GLU A 880 -24.96 47.87 48.79
N ASN A 881 -24.53 46.61 48.95
CA ASN A 881 -25.33 45.55 49.61
C ASN A 881 -24.44 44.54 50.39
N GLY A 882 -23.36 45.03 50.99
CA GLY A 882 -22.46 44.22 51.81
C GLY A 882 -21.42 45.07 52.51
N ASP A 883 -20.94 44.60 53.65
CA ASP A 883 -19.87 45.21 54.42
C ASP A 883 -18.53 44.73 53.85
N ILE A 884 -17.58 45.66 53.74
CA ILE A 884 -16.24 45.39 53.22
C ILE A 884 -15.18 45.92 54.18
N GLU A 885 -14.15 45.12 54.45
CA GLU A 885 -12.91 45.62 55.04
C GLU A 885 -11.92 45.92 53.91
N ILE A 886 -11.45 47.17 53.82
CA ILE A 886 -10.35 47.53 52.93
C ILE A 886 -9.08 47.68 53.76
N SER A 887 -8.14 46.78 53.57
CA SER A 887 -6.84 46.79 54.25
C SER A 887 -5.82 47.69 53.55
N LEU A 888 -5.95 47.86 52.23
CA LEU A 888 -5.13 48.75 51.43
C LEU A 888 -5.95 49.35 50.28
N LEU A 889 -5.86 50.67 50.11
CA LEU A 889 -6.24 51.38 48.88
C LEU A 889 -5.05 52.23 48.46
N ARG A 890 -4.39 51.83 47.38
CA ARG A 890 -3.15 52.43 46.90
C ARG A 890 -3.31 52.90 45.47
N ILE A 891 -2.77 54.08 45.17
CA ILE A 891 -2.57 54.53 43.80
C ILE A 891 -1.12 54.27 43.42
N SER A 892 -0.92 53.58 42.31
CA SER A 892 0.37 53.17 41.77
C SER A 892 0.52 53.57 40.31
N LYS A 893 1.74 53.46 39.76
CA LYS A 893 2.00 53.61 38.32
C LYS A 893 2.42 52.29 37.68
N SER A 894 2.17 52.15 36.38
CA SER A 894 2.61 50.98 35.59
C SER A 894 4.14 50.87 35.43
N ASP A 895 4.86 51.96 35.64
CA ASP A 895 6.31 52.10 35.43
C ASP A 895 6.90 53.24 36.26
#